data_AF-A0A4P5Z6U2-F1
#
_entry.id   AF-A0A4P5Z6U2-F1
#
_cell.length_a   1.000
_cell.length_b   1.000
_cell.length_c   1.000
_cell.angle_alpha   90.00
_cell.angle_beta   90.00
_cell.angle_gamma   90.00
#
_symmetry.space_group_name_H-M   'P 1'
#
loop_
_entity.id
_entity.type
_entity.pdbx_description
1 polymer ?
#
loop_
_entity_poly.entity_id
_entity_poly.type
_entity_poly.pdbx_seq_one_letter_code
_entity_poly.pdbx_strand_id
1 'polypeptide(L)'
;MVGWLFGVGAGAAEKVEREGKAVELQPVVVGAVTRIVVHPAAVKLAGSRARAQVVVTGVYADGAMQDLTRAARIESADAKVARVEAGWVSPVGDGRTELRVSVGGREVRVPVEVVAQVAAAPVGFKYGVLAALSKQGCNSGGCHGTPSGKGGFALSLFAFDPEADKNALVREVFGRRINLLEPEASLLLRKPLAQVAHRGGLRLRAGDEAHGLLVDWIKQGCAFDRAEAPACTGIVVHPGASRLLKWPAHTQQLQVTARFADGTERDITRLAMYSSSDEAIATVTPEGLVVGQGRGQVAVSVRFLEDVETVGLTFVRDIEGFVWQAPPVSNFIDTHVQAKLRQLQFLPSEPVTDEEFVRRVYLDVIGLLPTLAETRRFLGDVAKDKRARLIDELLARPEFPRFWALKWGDWLRLNPTALGAGGVHKFHRWLVRAFEVNQPYDQFVRELLLADGSTLENPAANYYRTAATGSDATETTAQIFLGVRIQCARCHNHPFERWTQDNYYGMNAVFERLQRQPGNRAGEQIIWVARRGEVTQPRTGKEMKPWAPNHGEMNLPPEADRRAAFVEWLTQPTNAFFARAEANRIWAQVMGQGIVEPIDDFRDSNPPSNVELLDALAKEFAAQRFDRKQLLRTILNSRTYQTSSTPNRFNHDDRQFFSRYRQRLLTAEQLLDAVCQVSGLPETFANLPPGTLATQLPAPEANNAFLSTFGQPPRQTACACERPTTTHLGQALQLFNGPLLHGKLQSANNQWRKQIAEGRKDGEIITDLYRAALCRPPTDSELATATRYVAGRADRGAALADVAWSVLNLNEFLFQH
;
A
#
# COMPACT_ATOMS: atom_id res chain seq x y z
N MET A 1 -51.21 4.41 48.69
CA MET A 1 -49.98 3.58 48.77
C MET A 1 -49.15 3.90 47.53
N VAL A 2 -48.23 4.87 47.57
CA VAL A 2 -46.79 4.71 47.92
C VAL A 2 -46.19 3.50 47.15
N GLY A 3 -45.19 3.58 46.27
CA GLY A 3 -44.35 4.66 45.72
C GLY A 3 -43.11 4.07 44.98
N TRP A 4 -42.28 4.97 44.41
CA TRP A 4 -40.84 4.84 44.02
C TRP A 4 -40.47 4.09 42.71
N LEU A 5 -40.03 4.80 41.63
CA LEU A 5 -38.65 5.26 41.24
C LEU A 5 -37.76 4.09 40.74
N PHE A 6 -37.25 4.07 39.50
CA PHE A 6 -36.18 4.92 38.95
C PHE A 6 -36.31 5.14 37.43
N GLY A 7 -36.01 6.38 36.98
CA GLY A 7 -35.78 6.73 35.58
C GLY A 7 -34.29 6.91 35.28
N VAL A 8 -33.86 6.46 34.10
CA VAL A 8 -32.59 6.82 33.45
C VAL A 8 -32.96 7.38 32.09
N GLY A 9 -32.65 8.65 31.85
CA GLY A 9 -32.95 9.36 30.60
C GLY A 9 -32.10 8.86 29.44
N ALA A 10 -32.75 8.51 28.34
CA ALA A 10 -32.11 8.25 27.06
C ALA A 10 -31.56 9.56 26.46
N GLY A 11 -30.25 9.65 26.26
CA GLY A 11 -29.61 10.75 25.54
C GLY A 11 -29.87 10.63 24.03
N ALA A 12 -30.32 11.73 23.42
CA ALA A 12 -30.63 11.80 21.99
C ALA A 12 -29.36 11.63 21.13
N ALA A 13 -29.51 10.90 20.01
CA ALA A 13 -28.46 10.71 19.00
C ALA A 13 -28.10 12.04 18.33
N GLU A 14 -26.81 12.35 18.24
CA GLU A 14 -26.29 13.57 17.63
C GLU A 14 -25.90 13.29 16.17
N LYS A 15 -26.40 14.12 15.24
CA LYS A 15 -26.11 14.01 13.80
C LYS A 15 -24.92 14.91 13.46
N VAL A 16 -23.90 14.35 12.82
CA VAL A 16 -22.82 15.12 12.18
C VAL A 16 -22.99 15.01 10.67
N GLU A 17 -23.14 16.16 9.99
CA GLU A 17 -23.40 16.22 8.55
C GLU A 17 -22.11 16.32 7.71
N ARG A 18 -22.00 15.45 6.70
CA ARG A 18 -21.18 15.65 5.50
C ARG A 18 -21.98 15.21 4.28
N GLU A 19 -22.05 16.06 3.25
CA GLU A 19 -22.55 15.70 1.91
C GLU A 19 -23.87 14.88 1.89
N GLY A 20 -24.82 15.19 2.79
CA GLY A 20 -26.13 14.54 2.83
C GLY A 20 -26.16 13.12 3.44
N LYS A 21 -25.08 12.61 4.04
CA LYS A 21 -25.10 11.38 4.86
C LYS A 21 -24.84 11.73 6.32
N ALA A 22 -25.89 11.67 7.15
CA ALA A 22 -25.75 11.77 8.60
C ALA A 22 -25.07 10.50 9.12
N VAL A 23 -23.94 10.66 9.82
CA VAL A 23 -23.34 9.54 10.58
C VAL A 23 -24.08 9.46 11.90
N GLU A 24 -24.88 8.41 12.11
CA GLU A 24 -25.53 8.16 13.40
C GLU A 24 -24.47 7.73 14.42
N LEU A 25 -24.17 8.61 15.37
CA LEU A 25 -23.26 8.30 16.48
C LEU A 25 -24.02 7.52 17.55
N GLN A 26 -23.52 6.34 17.93
CA GLN A 26 -24.05 5.68 19.13
C GLN A 26 -23.65 6.49 20.38
N PRO A 27 -24.50 6.53 21.43
CA PRO A 27 -24.15 7.17 22.69
C PRO A 27 -22.85 6.61 23.28
N VAL A 28 -21.99 7.49 23.79
CA VAL A 28 -20.74 7.09 24.44
C VAL A 28 -21.09 6.45 25.79
N VAL A 29 -20.90 5.13 25.90
CA VAL A 29 -21.05 4.40 27.16
C VAL A 29 -19.77 4.58 27.98
N VAL A 30 -19.85 5.31 29.10
CA VAL A 30 -18.68 5.68 29.92
C VAL A 30 -18.15 4.53 30.78
N GLY A 31 -19.00 3.58 31.17
CA GLY A 31 -18.60 2.47 32.03
C GLY A 31 -17.92 2.88 33.36
N ALA A 32 -17.17 1.95 33.95
CA ALA A 32 -16.43 2.16 35.20
C ALA A 32 -14.98 2.58 34.91
N VAL A 33 -14.76 3.87 34.66
CA VAL A 33 -13.43 4.39 34.33
C VAL A 33 -12.50 4.42 35.55
N THR A 34 -11.26 3.95 35.39
CA THR A 34 -10.25 3.95 36.48
C THR A 34 -9.56 5.31 36.60
N ARG A 35 -9.24 5.93 35.47
CA ARG A 35 -8.71 7.30 35.38
C ARG A 35 -9.09 7.93 34.04
N ILE A 36 -9.08 9.25 34.01
CA ILE A 36 -9.24 10.04 32.77
C ILE A 36 -7.93 10.76 32.48
N VAL A 37 -7.53 10.78 31.21
CA VAL A 37 -6.36 11.49 30.70
C VAL A 37 -6.88 12.61 29.81
N VAL A 38 -6.50 13.84 30.11
CA VAL A 38 -6.92 15.02 29.36
C VAL A 38 -5.72 15.55 28.57
N HIS A 39 -5.92 15.81 27.28
CA HIS A 39 -4.95 16.44 26.41
C HIS A 39 -5.55 17.73 25.79
N PRO A 40 -4.80 18.84 25.73
CA PRO A 40 -3.48 19.02 26.33
C PRO A 40 -3.54 19.06 27.86
N ALA A 41 -2.42 18.73 28.53
CA ALA A 41 -2.33 18.75 29.99
C ALA A 41 -2.30 20.17 30.58
N ALA A 42 -2.04 21.18 29.75
CA ALA A 42 -2.14 22.60 30.04
C ALA A 42 -2.52 23.33 28.74
N VAL A 43 -3.32 24.39 28.84
CA VAL A 43 -3.76 25.19 27.68
C VAL A 43 -3.09 26.56 27.75
N LYS A 44 -2.36 26.93 26.69
CA LYS A 44 -1.78 28.27 26.54
C LYS A 44 -2.40 28.93 25.32
N LEU A 45 -3.02 30.09 25.50
CA LEU A 45 -3.69 30.85 24.44
C LEU A 45 -3.05 32.23 24.34
N ALA A 46 -2.50 32.55 23.17
CA ALA A 46 -1.91 33.85 22.89
C ALA A 46 -2.70 34.56 21.79
N GLY A 47 -3.29 35.72 22.12
CA GLY A 47 -4.11 36.50 21.19
C GLY A 47 -5.56 36.04 21.05
N SER A 48 -6.41 36.92 20.54
CA SER A 48 -7.87 36.68 20.42
C SER A 48 -8.27 35.51 19.52
N ARG A 49 -7.39 35.09 18.60
CA ARG A 49 -7.61 34.00 17.63
C ARG A 49 -7.19 32.63 18.14
N ALA A 50 -6.41 32.55 19.22
CA ALA A 50 -5.93 31.27 19.72
C ALA A 50 -7.11 30.38 20.14
N ARG A 51 -7.02 29.09 19.81
CA ARG A 51 -7.99 28.07 20.21
C ARG A 51 -7.21 26.85 20.66
N ALA A 52 -7.83 26.04 21.51
CA ALA A 52 -7.32 24.72 21.87
C ALA A 52 -8.49 23.74 22.00
N GLN A 53 -8.36 22.56 21.39
CA GLN A 53 -9.29 21.47 21.60
C GLN A 53 -8.85 20.63 22.79
N VAL A 54 -9.81 20.24 23.62
CA VAL A 54 -9.60 19.29 24.72
C VAL A 54 -10.09 17.91 24.29
N VAL A 55 -9.20 16.92 24.34
CA VAL A 55 -9.50 15.50 24.12
C VAL A 55 -9.41 14.76 25.44
N VAL A 56 -10.44 13.97 25.76
CA VAL A 56 -10.54 13.21 27.01
C VAL A 56 -10.50 11.72 26.71
N THR A 57 -9.51 11.02 27.24
CA THR A 57 -9.40 9.56 27.13
C THR A 57 -9.71 8.91 28.48
N GLY A 58 -10.70 8.01 28.50
CA GLY A 58 -10.93 7.11 29.62
C GLY A 58 -9.99 5.91 29.57
N VAL A 59 -9.45 5.51 30.71
CA VAL A 59 -8.65 4.29 30.87
C VAL A 59 -9.37 3.34 31.82
N TYR A 60 -9.55 2.09 31.41
CA TYR A 60 -10.27 1.05 32.17
C TYR A 60 -9.31 0.07 32.84
N ALA A 61 -9.85 -0.78 33.73
CA ALA A 61 -9.06 -1.70 34.53
C ALA A 61 -8.34 -2.78 33.71
N ASP A 62 -8.88 -3.13 32.54
CA ASP A 62 -8.28 -4.05 31.57
C ASP A 62 -7.25 -3.37 30.65
N GLY A 63 -6.97 -2.07 30.88
CA GLY A 63 -6.07 -1.26 30.05
C GLY A 63 -6.72 -0.71 28.78
N ALA A 64 -7.99 -1.00 28.51
CA ALA A 64 -8.70 -0.43 27.36
C ALA A 64 -8.75 1.10 27.46
N MET A 65 -8.68 1.75 26.30
CA MET A 65 -8.79 3.20 26.18
C MET A 65 -9.97 3.55 25.30
N GLN A 66 -10.74 4.56 25.71
CA GLN A 66 -11.89 5.06 24.98
C GLN A 66 -11.86 6.58 24.92
N ASP A 67 -12.28 7.12 23.78
CA ASP A 67 -12.59 8.53 23.68
C ASP A 67 -13.87 8.87 24.47
N LEU A 68 -13.70 9.71 25.48
CA LEU A 68 -14.77 10.23 26.33
C LEU A 68 -15.00 11.73 26.11
N THR A 69 -14.37 12.34 25.09
CA THR A 69 -14.44 13.79 24.85
C THR A 69 -15.87 14.31 24.79
N ARG A 70 -16.74 13.59 24.08
CA ARG A 70 -18.16 13.93 23.93
C ARG A 70 -19.03 13.60 25.16
N ALA A 71 -18.55 12.75 26.05
CA ALA A 71 -19.24 12.40 27.30
C ALA A 71 -18.78 13.26 28.49
N ALA A 72 -17.66 13.97 28.35
CA ALA A 72 -17.08 14.76 29.40
C ALA A 72 -17.74 16.13 29.53
N ARG A 73 -17.98 16.54 30.78
CA ARG A 73 -18.35 17.92 31.11
C ARG A 73 -17.07 18.71 31.32
N ILE A 74 -16.84 19.71 30.47
CA ILE A 74 -15.65 20.57 30.46
C ILE A 74 -16.09 22.01 30.74
N GLU A 75 -15.63 22.58 31.84
CA GLU A 75 -16.02 23.93 32.26
C GLU A 75 -14.81 24.77 32.65
N SER A 76 -14.80 26.04 32.25
CA SER A 76 -13.84 27.01 32.77
C SER A 76 -14.22 27.43 34.19
N ALA A 77 -13.23 27.46 35.09
CA ALA A 77 -13.42 27.98 36.44
C ALA A 77 -13.68 29.49 36.46
N ASP A 78 -13.17 30.22 35.44
CA ASP A 78 -13.43 31.65 35.24
C ASP A 78 -13.72 31.95 33.77
N ALA A 79 -14.99 32.17 33.47
CA ALA A 79 -15.48 32.49 32.13
C ALA A 79 -15.00 33.87 31.63
N LYS A 80 -14.46 34.74 32.49
CA LYS A 80 -13.88 36.03 32.10
C LYS A 80 -12.47 35.88 31.53
N VAL A 81 -11.78 34.79 31.85
CA VAL A 81 -10.44 34.48 31.31
C VAL A 81 -10.55 33.60 30.08
N ALA A 82 -11.26 32.48 30.17
CA ALA A 82 -11.42 31.54 29.06
C ALA A 82 -12.83 30.95 29.03
N ARG A 83 -13.36 30.72 27.83
CA ARG A 83 -14.66 30.08 27.60
C ARG A 83 -14.46 28.70 26.98
N VAL A 84 -15.31 27.75 27.36
CA VAL A 84 -15.36 26.42 26.72
C VAL A 84 -16.70 26.20 26.05
N GLU A 85 -16.69 25.80 24.77
CA GLU A 85 -17.86 25.42 23.99
C GLU A 85 -17.54 24.14 23.22
N ALA A 86 -18.32 23.06 23.42
CA ALA A 86 -18.12 21.77 22.75
C ALA A 86 -16.66 21.24 22.77
N GLY A 87 -15.99 21.37 23.93
CA GLY A 87 -14.60 20.94 24.11
C GLY A 87 -13.54 21.90 23.56
N TRP A 88 -13.94 23.07 23.02
CA TRP A 88 -13.04 24.09 22.50
C TRP A 88 -12.86 25.24 23.48
N VAL A 89 -11.60 25.53 23.82
CA VAL A 89 -11.22 26.63 24.69
C VAL A 89 -10.90 27.86 23.86
N SER A 90 -11.55 28.98 24.19
CA SER A 90 -11.34 30.29 23.56
C SER A 90 -10.94 31.34 24.60
N PRO A 91 -10.04 32.28 24.28
CA PRO A 91 -9.61 33.34 25.17
C PRO A 91 -10.69 34.43 25.28
N VAL A 92 -10.95 34.91 26.50
CA VAL A 92 -11.90 35.99 26.79
C VAL A 92 -11.18 37.21 27.37
N GLY A 93 -10.23 37.00 28.27
CA GLY A 93 -9.41 38.05 28.87
C GLY A 93 -8.08 37.50 29.36
N ASP A 94 -7.08 38.37 29.50
CA ASP A 94 -5.75 37.97 29.97
C ASP A 94 -5.80 37.50 31.43
N GLY A 95 -5.07 36.43 31.74
CA GLY A 95 -5.02 35.86 33.08
C GLY A 95 -4.79 34.35 33.12
N ARG A 96 -4.94 33.78 34.31
CA ARG A 96 -4.84 32.35 34.56
C ARG A 96 -6.15 31.82 35.13
N THR A 97 -6.59 30.67 34.65
CA THR A 97 -7.74 29.93 35.16
C THR A 97 -7.49 28.43 35.03
N GLU A 98 -8.49 27.60 35.30
CA GLU A 98 -8.41 26.15 35.11
C GLU A 98 -9.68 25.63 34.44
N LEU A 99 -9.56 24.57 33.64
CA LEU A 99 -10.70 23.78 33.19
C LEU A 99 -10.95 22.66 34.19
N ARG A 100 -12.20 22.51 34.63
CA ARG A 100 -12.69 21.32 35.32
C ARG A 100 -13.24 20.35 34.29
N VAL A 101 -12.56 19.22 34.12
CA VAL A 101 -12.96 18.14 33.21
C VAL A 101 -13.46 16.97 34.03
N SER A 102 -14.74 16.62 33.89
CA SER A 102 -15.37 15.55 34.67
C SER A 102 -16.12 14.55 33.79
N VAL A 103 -15.89 13.26 34.04
CA VAL A 103 -16.60 12.14 33.38
C VAL A 103 -16.41 10.85 34.19
N GLY A 104 -17.45 10.01 34.28
CA GLY A 104 -17.37 8.71 34.95
C GLY A 104 -16.96 8.78 36.43
N GLY A 105 -17.35 9.83 37.15
CA GLY A 105 -16.99 10.05 38.56
C GLY A 105 -15.53 10.46 38.78
N ARG A 106 -14.77 10.76 37.71
CA ARG A 106 -13.42 11.31 37.78
C ARG A 106 -13.43 12.78 37.41
N GLU A 107 -12.52 13.55 38.02
CA GLU A 107 -12.27 14.96 37.70
C GLU A 107 -10.77 15.18 37.51
N VAL A 108 -10.40 15.96 36.49
CA VAL A 108 -9.04 16.47 36.26
C VAL A 108 -9.13 17.97 36.05
N ARG A 109 -8.17 18.70 36.62
CA ARG A 109 -8.02 20.15 36.43
C ARG A 109 -6.90 20.43 35.44
N VAL A 110 -7.20 21.22 34.42
CA VAL A 110 -6.24 21.59 33.37
C VAL A 110 -5.95 23.09 33.49
N PRO A 111 -4.73 23.51 33.80
CA PRO A 111 -4.40 24.93 33.87
C PRO A 111 -4.53 25.61 32.51
N VAL A 112 -5.07 26.82 32.51
CA VAL A 112 -5.24 27.68 31.33
C VAL A 112 -4.54 29.02 31.57
N GLU A 113 -3.70 29.43 30.62
CA GLU A 113 -3.07 30.75 30.61
C GLU A 113 -3.45 31.48 29.32
N VAL A 114 -4.00 32.68 29.46
CA VAL A 114 -4.35 33.57 28.34
C VAL A 114 -3.47 34.81 28.41
N VAL A 115 -2.79 35.11 27.31
CA VAL A 115 -1.94 36.29 27.18
C VAL A 115 -2.25 37.07 25.90
N ALA A 116 -2.07 38.38 25.95
CA ALA A 116 -2.22 39.29 24.82
C ALA A 116 -3.59 39.18 24.11
N GLN A 117 -4.68 38.91 24.83
CA GLN A 117 -6.01 38.67 24.27
C GLN A 117 -6.50 39.81 23.38
N VAL A 118 -6.18 41.07 23.74
CA VAL A 118 -6.56 42.26 22.98
C VAL A 118 -5.78 42.37 21.65
N ALA A 119 -4.58 41.78 21.58
CA ALA A 119 -3.80 41.73 20.35
C ALA A 119 -4.35 40.63 19.43
N ALA A 120 -5.05 41.00 18.37
CA ALA A 120 -5.23 40.09 17.25
C ALA A 120 -3.89 39.98 16.51
N ALA A 121 -3.17 38.87 16.71
CA ALA A 121 -2.02 38.57 15.87
C ALA A 121 -2.45 38.64 14.39
N PRO A 122 -1.64 39.26 13.51
CA PRO A 122 -1.93 39.29 12.08
C PRO A 122 -2.14 37.88 11.54
N VAL A 123 -3.03 37.73 10.56
CA VAL A 123 -3.23 36.45 9.88
C VAL A 123 -1.99 36.17 9.04
N GLY A 124 -1.22 35.17 9.44
CA GLY A 124 -0.06 34.71 8.69
C GLY A 124 -0.46 34.14 7.32
N PHE A 125 0.35 34.40 6.31
CA PHE A 125 0.04 33.99 4.95
C PHE A 125 0.18 32.46 4.78
N LYS A 126 1.32 31.88 5.15
CA LYS A 126 1.57 30.44 5.00
C LYS A 126 0.67 29.62 5.93
N TYR A 127 0.77 29.84 7.24
CA TYR A 127 0.09 28.98 8.23
C TYR A 127 -1.34 29.42 8.58
N GLY A 128 -1.84 30.52 8.00
CA GLY A 128 -3.23 30.96 8.12
C GLY A 128 -3.97 30.86 6.79
N VAL A 129 -3.60 31.70 5.81
CA VAL A 129 -4.29 31.81 4.51
C VAL A 129 -4.16 30.54 3.68
N LEU A 130 -2.93 30.09 3.43
CA LEU A 130 -2.71 28.89 2.61
C LEU A 130 -3.26 27.64 3.31
N ALA A 131 -3.11 27.56 4.63
CA ALA A 131 -3.72 26.48 5.42
C ALA A 131 -5.25 26.46 5.29
N ALA A 132 -5.91 27.62 5.37
CA ALA A 132 -7.35 27.75 5.15
C ALA A 132 -7.77 27.32 3.73
N LEU A 133 -7.00 27.70 2.70
CA LEU A 133 -7.28 27.28 1.33
C LEU A 133 -7.09 25.76 1.14
N SER A 134 -6.04 25.19 1.73
CA SER A 134 -5.79 23.74 1.70
C SER A 134 -6.86 22.95 2.43
N LYS A 135 -7.26 23.39 3.63
CA LYS A 135 -8.35 22.80 4.42
C LYS A 135 -9.62 22.61 3.59
N GLN A 136 -9.95 23.62 2.79
CA GLN A 136 -11.14 23.62 1.94
C GLN A 136 -10.95 22.95 0.58
N GLY A 137 -9.77 22.39 0.32
CA GLY A 137 -9.42 21.71 -0.92
C GLY A 137 -9.23 22.62 -2.13
N CYS A 138 -9.14 23.95 -1.93
CA CYS A 138 -9.04 24.92 -3.02
C CYS A 138 -7.78 24.73 -3.87
N ASN A 139 -6.66 24.38 -3.24
CA ASN A 139 -5.38 24.08 -3.90
C ASN A 139 -5.08 22.57 -3.98
N SER A 140 -6.12 21.73 -3.99
CA SER A 140 -5.99 20.30 -4.32
C SER A 140 -5.90 20.06 -5.82
N GLY A 141 -5.40 18.90 -6.25
CA GLY A 141 -5.29 18.52 -7.66
C GLY A 141 -6.63 18.44 -8.41
N GLY A 142 -7.74 18.27 -7.70
CA GLY A 142 -9.09 18.36 -8.28
C GLY A 142 -9.58 19.79 -8.55
N CYS A 143 -8.93 20.79 -7.95
CA CYS A 143 -9.28 22.21 -8.04
C CYS A 143 -8.12 23.02 -8.64
N HIS A 144 -7.60 24.03 -7.94
CA HIS A 144 -6.58 24.94 -8.47
C HIS A 144 -5.15 24.44 -8.30
N GLY A 145 -4.93 23.29 -7.63
CA GLY A 145 -3.61 22.73 -7.29
C GLY A 145 -2.86 22.02 -8.43
N THR A 146 -3.37 22.05 -9.66
CA THR A 146 -2.66 21.48 -10.83
C THR A 146 -1.70 22.50 -11.43
N PRO A 147 -0.62 22.09 -12.13
CA PRO A 147 0.31 23.04 -12.75
C PRO A 147 -0.35 24.07 -13.67
N SER A 148 -1.41 23.68 -14.39
CA SER A 148 -2.20 24.56 -15.26
C SER A 148 -3.35 25.29 -14.54
N GLY A 149 -3.59 24.98 -13.27
CA GLY A 149 -4.74 25.46 -12.51
C GLY A 149 -6.09 25.17 -13.17
N LYS A 150 -7.09 25.99 -12.85
CA LYS A 150 -8.42 25.97 -13.48
C LYS A 150 -8.89 27.40 -13.74
N GLY A 151 -9.38 27.65 -14.95
CA GLY A 151 -9.95 28.95 -15.32
C GLY A 151 -8.96 30.12 -15.19
N GLY A 152 -7.68 29.89 -15.54
CA GLY A 152 -6.62 30.90 -15.45
C GLY A 152 -6.20 31.24 -14.01
N PHE A 153 -6.47 30.35 -13.05
CA PHE A 153 -6.02 30.48 -11.67
C PHE A 153 -5.37 29.17 -11.22
N ALA A 154 -4.07 29.23 -10.94
CA ALA A 154 -3.26 28.12 -10.47
C ALA A 154 -2.72 28.44 -9.08
N LEU A 155 -2.83 27.48 -8.18
CA LEU A 155 -2.17 27.47 -6.88
C LEU A 155 -1.24 26.25 -6.84
N SER A 156 -0.20 26.34 -6.03
CA SER A 156 0.68 25.22 -5.76
C SER A 156 -0.06 24.14 -4.98
N LEU A 157 0.16 22.86 -5.33
CA LEU A 157 -0.53 21.73 -4.73
C LEU A 157 -0.29 21.68 -3.21
N PHE A 158 -1.36 21.79 -2.43
CA PHE A 158 -1.27 21.86 -0.96
C PHE A 158 -0.28 22.91 -0.43
N ALA A 159 -0.10 24.01 -1.17
CA ALA A 159 0.71 25.16 -0.77
C ALA A 159 2.21 24.86 -0.61
N PHE A 160 2.74 23.92 -1.40
CA PHE A 160 4.17 23.58 -1.39
C PHE A 160 5.09 24.71 -1.91
N ASP A 161 4.54 25.72 -2.61
CA ASP A 161 5.25 26.91 -3.09
C ASP A 161 4.50 28.20 -2.70
N PRO A 162 4.72 28.72 -1.48
CA PRO A 162 4.05 29.92 -0.98
C PRO A 162 4.33 31.19 -1.79
N GLU A 163 5.51 31.33 -2.40
CA GLU A 163 5.84 32.54 -3.18
C GLU A 163 5.09 32.55 -4.52
N ALA A 164 4.96 31.39 -5.18
CA ALA A 164 4.09 31.25 -6.35
C ALA A 164 2.62 31.56 -5.99
N ASP A 165 2.12 31.01 -4.89
CA ASP A 165 0.74 31.22 -4.42
C ASP A 165 0.43 32.68 -4.11
N LYS A 166 1.39 33.38 -3.49
CA LYS A 166 1.32 34.81 -3.22
C LYS A 166 1.11 35.64 -4.49
N ASN A 167 1.88 35.35 -5.53
CA ASN A 167 1.74 36.04 -6.81
C ASN A 167 0.37 35.73 -7.45
N ALA A 168 -0.05 34.46 -7.44
CA ALA A 168 -1.33 34.03 -8.02
C ALA A 168 -2.55 34.66 -7.33
N LEU A 169 -2.52 34.77 -5.99
CA LEU A 169 -3.62 35.32 -5.21
C LEU A 169 -3.75 36.84 -5.35
N VAL A 170 -2.63 37.56 -5.25
CA VAL A 170 -2.65 39.02 -5.05
C VAL A 170 -2.26 39.81 -6.30
N ARG A 171 -1.41 39.27 -7.19
CA ARG A 171 -0.81 40.05 -8.29
C ARG A 171 -1.37 39.69 -9.67
N GLU A 172 -1.58 38.42 -9.95
CA GLU A 172 -2.03 37.97 -11.27
C GLU A 172 -3.38 38.58 -11.67
N VAL A 173 -3.58 38.78 -12.97
CA VAL A 173 -4.81 39.36 -13.54
C VAL A 173 -5.13 40.72 -12.88
N PHE A 174 -4.08 41.53 -12.69
CA PHE A 174 -4.17 42.87 -12.10
C PHE A 174 -4.85 42.91 -10.73
N GLY A 175 -4.64 41.88 -9.90
CA GLY A 175 -5.18 41.80 -8.54
C GLY A 175 -6.69 41.57 -8.45
N ARG A 176 -7.38 41.25 -9.55
CA ARG A 176 -8.86 41.12 -9.64
C ARG A 176 -9.49 40.14 -8.62
N ARG A 177 -8.70 39.25 -8.02
CA ARG A 177 -9.19 38.24 -7.07
C ARG A 177 -9.46 38.80 -5.66
N ILE A 178 -8.84 39.93 -5.34
CA ILE A 178 -8.89 40.59 -4.03
C ILE A 178 -9.51 41.98 -4.19
N ASN A 179 -10.42 42.34 -3.30
CA ASN A 179 -10.93 43.69 -3.15
C ASN A 179 -10.60 44.18 -1.74
N LEU A 180 -9.65 45.11 -1.62
CA LEU A 180 -9.22 45.66 -0.32
C LEU A 180 -10.20 46.68 0.26
N LEU A 181 -11.02 47.33 -0.58
CA LEU A 181 -12.03 48.29 -0.14
C LEU A 181 -13.27 47.59 0.40
N GLU A 182 -13.67 46.49 -0.26
CA GLU A 182 -14.78 45.63 0.16
C GLU A 182 -14.29 44.18 0.25
N PRO A 183 -13.65 43.78 1.36
CA PRO A 183 -13.07 42.44 1.54
C PRO A 183 -14.01 41.29 1.17
N GLU A 184 -15.26 41.35 1.65
CA GLU A 184 -16.31 40.36 1.40
C GLU A 184 -16.69 40.26 -0.10
N ALA A 185 -16.44 41.31 -0.89
CA ALA A 185 -16.69 41.31 -2.33
C ALA A 185 -15.59 40.57 -3.14
N SER A 186 -14.48 40.19 -2.51
CA SER A 186 -13.36 39.50 -3.14
C SER A 186 -13.79 38.19 -3.82
N LEU A 187 -13.37 37.97 -5.07
CA LEU A 187 -13.66 36.74 -5.79
C LEU A 187 -13.08 35.50 -5.09
N LEU A 188 -11.98 35.68 -4.35
CA LEU A 188 -11.39 34.65 -3.48
C LEU A 188 -12.39 34.09 -2.45
N LEU A 189 -13.34 34.90 -1.99
CA LEU A 189 -14.37 34.51 -1.02
C LEU A 189 -15.68 34.13 -1.71
N ARG A 190 -16.17 34.98 -2.62
CA ARG A 190 -17.50 34.81 -3.23
C ARG A 190 -17.64 33.53 -4.05
N LYS A 191 -16.58 33.12 -4.76
CA LYS A 191 -16.59 31.88 -5.57
C LYS A 191 -16.75 30.62 -4.70
N PRO A 192 -15.88 30.35 -3.72
CA PRO A 192 -16.02 29.16 -2.88
C PRO A 192 -17.23 29.21 -1.95
N LEU A 193 -17.81 30.39 -1.65
CA LEU A 193 -19.12 30.53 -0.99
C LEU A 193 -20.32 30.27 -1.92
N ALA A 194 -20.08 29.98 -3.21
CA ALA A 194 -21.11 29.83 -4.24
C ALA A 194 -22.03 31.07 -4.41
N GLN A 195 -21.58 32.26 -4.00
CA GLN A 195 -22.29 33.52 -4.20
C GLN A 195 -22.14 34.08 -5.62
N VAL A 196 -21.17 33.56 -6.36
CA VAL A 196 -21.01 33.75 -7.81
C VAL A 196 -20.70 32.40 -8.44
N ALA A 197 -20.91 32.28 -9.75
CA ALA A 197 -20.71 31.04 -10.48
C ALA A 197 -19.29 30.48 -10.25
N HIS A 198 -19.23 29.28 -9.69
CA HIS A 198 -18.00 28.56 -9.40
C HIS A 198 -18.17 27.09 -9.77
N ARG A 199 -17.45 26.64 -10.82
CA ARG A 199 -17.50 25.24 -11.26
C ARG A 199 -17.01 24.27 -10.18
N GLY A 200 -16.16 24.71 -9.25
CA GLY A 200 -15.69 23.90 -8.13
C GLY A 200 -16.72 23.70 -7.02
N GLY A 201 -17.91 24.29 -7.12
CA GLY A 201 -19.00 24.17 -6.13
C GLY A 201 -18.76 24.96 -4.86
N LEU A 202 -19.57 24.66 -3.83
CA LEU A 202 -19.42 25.19 -2.48
C LEU A 202 -18.18 24.56 -1.82
N ARG A 203 -17.20 25.39 -1.48
CA ARG A 203 -15.94 24.99 -0.80
C ARG A 203 -15.72 25.72 0.51
N LEU A 204 -16.42 26.82 0.75
CA LEU A 204 -16.29 27.61 1.96
C LEU A 204 -17.69 27.84 2.52
N ARG A 205 -17.84 27.85 3.85
CA ARG A 205 -19.10 28.22 4.50
C ARG A 205 -18.90 29.46 5.36
N ALA A 206 -19.90 30.32 5.41
CA ALA A 206 -19.90 31.45 6.32
C ALA A 206 -19.90 30.93 7.77
N GLY A 207 -18.99 31.46 8.60
CA GLY A 207 -18.81 31.03 9.99
C GLY A 207 -17.69 30.01 10.20
N ASP A 208 -17.18 29.36 9.15
CA ASP A 208 -16.00 28.50 9.26
C ASP A 208 -14.77 29.31 9.63
N GLU A 209 -13.84 28.71 10.39
CA GLU A 209 -12.57 29.32 10.75
C GLU A 209 -11.75 29.74 9.51
N ALA A 210 -11.72 28.89 8.49
CA ALA A 210 -11.07 29.19 7.22
C ALA A 210 -11.64 30.46 6.56
N HIS A 211 -12.96 30.66 6.61
CA HIS A 211 -13.60 31.85 6.04
C HIS A 211 -13.19 33.10 6.82
N GLY A 212 -13.23 33.04 8.16
CA GLY A 212 -12.81 34.15 9.02
C GLY A 212 -11.35 34.56 8.78
N LEU A 213 -10.44 33.59 8.68
CA LEU A 213 -9.02 33.85 8.39
C LEU A 213 -8.81 34.56 7.06
N LEU A 214 -9.51 34.13 6.01
CA LEU A 214 -9.38 34.75 4.68
C LEU A 214 -9.94 36.18 4.66
N VAL A 215 -11.11 36.41 5.26
CA VAL A 215 -11.70 37.75 5.38
C VAL A 215 -10.77 38.69 6.14
N ASP A 216 -10.25 38.24 7.28
CA ASP A 216 -9.41 39.06 8.14
C ASP A 216 -8.04 39.35 7.53
N TRP A 217 -7.47 38.39 6.79
CA TRP A 217 -6.25 38.64 6.01
C TRP A 217 -6.45 39.73 4.94
N ILE A 218 -7.59 39.72 4.26
CA ILE A 218 -7.92 40.76 3.26
C ILE A 218 -8.12 42.12 3.95
N LYS A 219 -8.83 42.16 5.08
CA LYS A 219 -9.00 43.38 5.91
C LYS A 219 -7.67 43.93 6.41
N GLN A 220 -6.68 43.08 6.64
CA GLN A 220 -5.32 43.44 7.06
C GLN A 220 -4.41 43.83 5.89
N GLY A 221 -4.95 44.03 4.69
CA GLY A 221 -4.19 44.49 3.53
C GLY A 221 -3.45 43.40 2.78
N CYS A 222 -3.84 42.13 2.95
CA CYS A 222 -3.19 40.96 2.33
C CYS A 222 -1.69 40.86 2.65
N ALA A 223 -1.30 41.14 3.89
CA ALA A 223 0.08 41.09 4.33
C ALA A 223 0.69 39.68 4.21
N PHE A 224 1.99 39.62 3.94
CA PHE A 224 2.76 38.37 3.88
C PHE A 224 3.60 38.19 5.14
N ASP A 225 3.97 36.94 5.41
CA ASP A 225 4.84 36.61 6.53
C ASP A 225 6.21 37.30 6.36
N ARG A 226 6.77 37.79 7.48
CA ARG A 226 8.13 38.32 7.51
C ARG A 226 9.13 37.17 7.35
N ALA A 227 10.34 37.48 6.88
CA ALA A 227 11.39 36.47 6.69
C ALA A 227 11.76 35.75 8.01
N GLU A 228 11.61 36.44 9.14
CA GLU A 228 11.90 35.93 10.49
C GLU A 228 10.72 35.20 11.12
N ALA A 229 9.59 35.06 10.42
CA ALA A 229 8.44 34.32 10.95
C ALA A 229 8.84 32.85 11.20
N PRO A 230 8.52 32.30 12.38
CA PRO A 230 8.97 30.95 12.72
C PRO A 230 8.31 29.92 11.79
N ALA A 231 9.13 29.06 11.21
CA ALA A 231 8.64 27.97 10.36
C ALA A 231 7.99 26.86 11.20
N CYS A 232 6.97 26.20 10.65
CA CYS A 232 6.48 24.93 11.17
C CYS A 232 7.57 23.88 10.96
N THR A 233 7.83 23.10 12.02
CA THR A 233 8.84 22.03 12.05
C THR A 233 8.20 20.64 12.01
N GLY A 234 6.88 20.58 12.08
CA GLY A 234 6.10 19.35 12.04
C GLY A 234 4.78 19.50 12.79
N ILE A 235 3.92 18.50 12.64
CA ILE A 235 2.66 18.38 13.38
C ILE A 235 2.69 17.17 14.30
N VAL A 236 1.90 17.21 15.36
CA VAL A 236 1.68 16.09 16.27
C VAL A 236 0.19 15.86 16.40
N VAL A 237 -0.23 14.62 16.18
CA VAL A 237 -1.62 14.20 16.36
C VAL A 237 -1.77 13.56 17.73
N HIS A 238 -2.79 13.94 18.47
CA HIS A 238 -3.17 13.34 19.74
C HIS A 238 -4.58 12.76 19.66
N PRO A 239 -4.77 11.49 20.06
CA PRO A 239 -3.74 10.52 20.47
C PRO A 239 -2.80 10.11 19.31
N GLY A 240 -1.49 10.10 19.58
CA GLY A 240 -0.43 9.92 18.56
C GLY A 240 0.13 8.51 18.42
N ALA A 241 -0.63 7.48 18.78
CA ALA A 241 -0.22 6.08 18.64
C ALA A 241 -1.39 5.25 18.10
N SER A 242 -1.12 4.00 17.71
CA SER A 242 -2.18 3.08 17.31
C SER A 242 -3.17 2.83 18.45
N ARG A 243 -4.47 2.96 18.20
CA ARG A 243 -5.52 2.61 19.18
C ARG A 243 -6.32 1.39 18.75
N LEU A 244 -6.66 0.56 19.73
CA LEU A 244 -7.70 -0.47 19.60
C LEU A 244 -8.98 0.05 20.23
N LEU A 245 -10.05 0.07 19.44
CA LEU A 245 -11.37 0.55 19.80
C LEU A 245 -12.34 -0.63 19.71
N LYS A 246 -12.85 -1.06 20.87
CA LYS A 246 -13.80 -2.18 20.98
C LYS A 246 -15.22 -1.66 21.12
N TRP A 247 -16.14 -2.14 20.28
CA TRP A 247 -17.55 -1.73 20.36
C TRP A 247 -18.13 -1.96 21.76
N PRO A 248 -19.00 -1.05 22.27
CA PRO A 248 -19.59 0.09 21.57
C PRO A 248 -18.69 1.33 21.43
N ALA A 249 -17.46 1.33 21.97
CA ALA A 249 -16.51 2.42 21.77
C ALA A 249 -15.96 2.39 20.33
N HIS A 250 -16.59 3.15 19.43
CA HIS A 250 -16.30 3.17 18.00
C HIS A 250 -15.96 4.57 17.47
N THR A 251 -15.74 5.55 18.35
CA THR A 251 -15.38 6.93 17.96
C THR A 251 -14.03 7.33 18.55
N GLN A 252 -13.31 8.19 17.84
CA GLN A 252 -12.07 8.78 18.30
C GLN A 252 -11.91 10.22 17.80
N GLN A 253 -11.99 11.20 18.69
CA GLN A 253 -11.60 12.58 18.43
C GLN A 253 -10.08 12.68 18.36
N LEU A 254 -9.58 13.26 17.27
CA LEU A 254 -8.18 13.65 17.09
C LEU A 254 -8.04 15.14 17.36
N GLN A 255 -6.92 15.51 17.97
CA GLN A 255 -6.43 16.88 18.13
C GLN A 255 -5.08 16.97 17.45
N VAL A 256 -4.80 18.08 16.77
CA VAL A 256 -3.59 18.24 15.96
C VAL A 256 -2.90 19.53 16.34
N THR A 257 -1.62 19.44 16.68
CA THR A 257 -0.80 20.56 17.12
C THR A 257 0.37 20.76 16.15
N ALA A 258 0.54 21.96 15.61
CA ALA A 258 1.75 22.34 14.88
C ALA A 258 2.83 22.86 15.84
N ARG A 259 4.09 22.45 15.62
CA ARG A 259 5.27 22.93 16.36
C ARG A 259 6.07 23.90 15.50
N PHE A 260 6.47 25.03 16.06
CA PHE A 260 7.21 26.06 15.35
C PHE A 260 8.66 26.15 15.82
N ALA A 261 9.54 26.69 14.96
CA ALA A 261 10.99 26.78 15.21
C ALA A 261 11.37 27.64 16.42
N ASP A 262 10.49 28.53 16.88
CA ASP A 262 10.64 29.33 18.09
C ASP A 262 10.19 28.60 19.38
N GLY A 263 9.81 27.32 19.25
CA GLY A 263 9.29 26.49 20.33
C GLY A 263 7.81 26.71 20.63
N THR A 264 7.11 27.59 19.91
CA THR A 264 5.66 27.76 20.08
C THR A 264 4.88 26.59 19.48
N GLU A 265 3.71 26.34 20.05
CA GLU A 265 2.77 25.30 19.59
C GLU A 265 1.41 25.93 19.31
N ARG A 266 0.71 25.42 18.30
CA ARG A 266 -0.64 25.88 17.95
C ARG A 266 -1.53 24.70 17.64
N ASP A 267 -2.73 24.70 18.22
CA ASP A 267 -3.78 23.78 17.79
C ASP A 267 -4.22 24.15 16.37
N ILE A 268 -4.08 23.21 15.45
CA ILE A 268 -4.45 23.35 14.04
C ILE A 268 -5.49 22.32 13.63
N THR A 269 -6.18 21.70 14.58
CA THR A 269 -7.15 20.61 14.31
C THR A 269 -8.20 21.01 13.26
N ARG A 270 -8.68 22.26 13.29
CA ARG A 270 -9.66 22.80 12.33
C ARG A 270 -9.06 23.28 11.01
N LEU A 271 -7.74 23.39 10.92
CA LEU A 271 -7.00 23.75 9.70
C LEU A 271 -6.31 22.54 9.05
N ALA A 272 -6.20 21.41 9.76
CA ALA A 272 -5.71 20.15 9.21
C ALA A 272 -6.73 19.49 8.28
N MET A 273 -6.25 18.80 7.26
CA MET A 273 -7.04 17.94 6.38
C MET A 273 -6.96 16.50 6.90
N TYR A 274 -8.07 15.76 6.80
CA TYR A 274 -8.15 14.37 7.25
C TYR A 274 -8.63 13.46 6.12
N SER A 275 -8.10 12.24 6.08
CA SER A 275 -8.59 11.17 5.21
C SER A 275 -8.42 9.80 5.86
N SER A 276 -9.32 8.87 5.55
CA SER A 276 -9.22 7.46 5.95
C SER A 276 -8.67 6.62 4.81
N SER A 277 -7.83 5.63 5.11
CA SER A 277 -7.34 4.65 4.15
C SER A 277 -8.44 3.70 3.65
N ASP A 278 -9.49 3.48 4.46
CA ASP A 278 -10.65 2.66 4.09
C ASP A 278 -11.93 3.21 4.78
N GLU A 279 -12.74 3.94 4.02
CA GLU A 279 -14.00 4.51 4.51
C GLU A 279 -15.07 3.45 4.85
N ALA A 280 -14.93 2.21 4.38
CA ALA A 280 -15.83 1.11 4.77
C ALA A 280 -15.55 0.62 6.20
N ILE A 281 -14.34 0.83 6.72
CA ILE A 281 -13.97 0.50 8.10
C ILE A 281 -14.16 1.72 9.00
N ALA A 282 -13.73 2.91 8.60
CA ALA A 282 -13.94 4.13 9.37
C ALA A 282 -13.90 5.41 8.53
N THR A 283 -14.73 6.38 8.89
CA THR A 283 -14.79 7.72 8.30
C THR A 283 -14.18 8.76 9.24
N VAL A 284 -13.70 9.89 8.71
CA VAL A 284 -13.21 11.01 9.53
C VAL A 284 -13.88 12.33 9.13
N THR A 285 -14.33 13.11 10.12
CA THR A 285 -14.97 14.42 9.89
C THR A 285 -13.92 15.52 9.70
N PRO A 286 -14.31 16.69 9.14
CA PRO A 286 -13.40 17.84 9.04
C PRO A 286 -12.87 18.32 10.40
N GLU A 287 -13.55 18.03 11.51
CA GLU A 287 -13.12 18.41 12.87
C GLU A 287 -12.22 17.36 13.53
N GLY A 288 -11.81 16.33 12.79
CA GLY A 288 -10.92 15.28 13.29
C GLY A 288 -11.62 14.18 14.08
N LEU A 289 -12.95 14.04 14.00
CA LEU A 289 -13.68 12.94 14.62
C LEU A 289 -13.67 11.70 13.71
N VAL A 290 -13.02 10.64 14.15
CA VAL A 290 -13.05 9.33 13.47
C VAL A 290 -14.22 8.51 13.99
N VAL A 291 -14.97 7.89 13.08
CA VAL A 291 -16.13 7.03 13.39
C VAL A 291 -15.97 5.69 12.69
N GLY A 292 -15.89 4.61 13.48
CA GLY A 292 -15.83 3.23 13.03
C GLY A 292 -17.17 2.77 12.45
N GLN A 293 -17.14 2.25 11.23
CA GLN A 293 -18.26 1.71 10.47
C GLN A 293 -18.27 0.18 10.50
N GLY A 294 -17.09 -0.45 10.59
CA GLY A 294 -16.92 -1.90 10.56
C GLY A 294 -15.71 -2.37 11.36
N ARG A 295 -15.53 -3.68 11.45
CA ARG A 295 -14.32 -4.27 12.04
C ARG A 295 -13.15 -4.17 11.07
N GLY A 296 -11.94 -3.96 11.56
CA GLY A 296 -10.73 -3.92 10.74
C GLY A 296 -9.72 -2.91 11.25
N GLN A 297 -8.82 -2.49 10.37
CA GLN A 297 -7.79 -1.50 10.67
C GLN A 297 -7.76 -0.43 9.59
N VAL A 298 -7.58 0.83 10.00
CA VAL A 298 -7.41 1.97 9.11
C VAL A 298 -6.21 2.80 9.52
N ALA A 299 -5.66 3.50 8.55
CA ALA A 299 -4.73 4.60 8.74
C ALA A 299 -5.48 5.91 8.48
N VAL A 300 -5.51 6.80 9.46
CA VAL A 300 -6.07 8.15 9.31
C VAL A 300 -4.94 9.12 9.07
N SER A 301 -4.84 9.61 7.84
CA SER A 301 -3.85 10.62 7.47
C SER A 301 -4.33 12.01 7.84
N VAL A 302 -3.43 12.78 8.43
CA VAL A 302 -3.62 14.16 8.87
C VAL A 302 -2.60 15.02 8.15
N ARG A 303 -3.05 16.02 7.39
CA ARG A 303 -2.18 16.92 6.64
C ARG A 303 -2.34 18.36 7.10
N PHE A 304 -1.22 19.05 7.27
CA PHE A 304 -1.16 20.49 7.43
C PHE A 304 -0.10 21.03 6.47
N LEU A 305 -0.54 21.58 5.33
CA LEU A 305 0.34 22.02 4.25
C LEU A 305 1.26 20.88 3.78
N GLU A 306 2.58 21.04 3.95
CA GLU A 306 3.63 20.08 3.62
C GLU A 306 3.76 18.94 4.64
N ASP A 307 3.34 19.17 5.89
CA ASP A 307 3.44 18.19 6.98
C ASP A 307 2.31 17.16 6.90
N VAL A 308 2.66 15.89 7.07
CA VAL A 308 1.74 14.76 7.07
C VAL A 308 2.08 13.82 8.21
N GLU A 309 1.07 13.47 9.01
CA GLU A 309 1.14 12.45 10.04
C GLU A 309 0.03 11.42 9.82
N THR A 310 0.20 10.20 10.34
CA THR A 310 -0.82 9.16 10.23
C THR A 310 -1.06 8.47 11.57
N VAL A 311 -2.33 8.21 11.89
CA VAL A 311 -2.75 7.48 13.10
C VAL A 311 -3.39 6.16 12.72
N GLY A 312 -2.87 5.05 13.28
CA GLY A 312 -3.46 3.72 13.11
C GLY A 312 -4.64 3.50 14.05
N LEU A 313 -5.79 3.08 13.55
CA LEU A 313 -6.95 2.74 14.39
C LEU A 313 -7.44 1.34 14.03
N THR A 314 -7.56 0.49 15.04
CA THR A 314 -8.09 -0.87 14.93
C THR A 314 -9.46 -0.92 15.61
N PHE A 315 -10.43 -1.39 14.86
CA PHE A 315 -11.84 -1.44 15.22
C PHE A 315 -12.24 -2.91 15.42
N VAL A 316 -12.64 -3.27 16.64
CA VAL A 316 -12.97 -4.65 17.03
C VAL A 316 -14.42 -4.75 17.47
N ARG A 317 -15.17 -5.66 16.85
CA ARG A 317 -16.57 -5.96 17.19
C ARG A 317 -16.69 -7.41 17.62
N ASP A 318 -17.35 -7.65 18.76
CA ASP A 318 -17.65 -9.01 19.21
C ASP A 318 -18.58 -9.69 18.20
N ILE A 319 -18.18 -10.88 17.76
CA ILE A 319 -18.97 -11.73 16.86
C ILE A 319 -19.67 -12.79 17.71
N GLU A 320 -20.96 -12.94 17.48
CA GLU A 320 -21.76 -13.96 18.15
C GLU A 320 -21.20 -15.37 17.91
N GLY A 321 -20.98 -16.09 19.01
CA GLY A 321 -20.48 -17.46 18.99
C GLY A 321 -19.00 -17.63 18.59
N PHE A 322 -18.23 -16.54 18.50
CA PHE A 322 -16.78 -16.64 18.30
C PHE A 322 -16.09 -17.19 19.55
N VAL A 323 -15.31 -18.24 19.35
CA VAL A 323 -14.42 -18.81 20.35
C VAL A 323 -13.09 -19.05 19.67
N TRP A 324 -12.02 -18.45 20.20
CA TRP A 324 -10.68 -18.64 19.66
C TRP A 324 -10.25 -20.11 19.84
N GLN A 325 -10.13 -20.83 18.73
CA GLN A 325 -9.56 -22.17 18.69
C GLN A 325 -8.12 -22.05 18.19
N ALA A 326 -7.16 -22.07 19.11
CA ALA A 326 -5.76 -21.85 18.79
C ALA A 326 -5.24 -22.94 17.84
N PRO A 327 -4.94 -22.61 16.58
CA PRO A 327 -4.33 -23.56 15.67
C PRO A 327 -2.89 -23.85 16.09
N PRO A 328 -2.33 -25.03 15.78
CA PRO A 328 -0.92 -25.30 15.94
C PRO A 328 -0.04 -24.23 15.28
N VAL A 329 1.08 -23.91 15.91
CA VAL A 329 2.07 -22.93 15.43
C VAL A 329 3.26 -23.70 14.85
N SER A 330 3.58 -23.52 13.57
CA SER A 330 4.74 -24.14 12.93
C SER A 330 6.01 -23.28 13.10
N ASN A 331 5.87 -21.95 13.03
CA ASN A 331 6.97 -21.01 13.23
C ASN A 331 6.46 -19.60 13.64
N PHE A 332 7.36 -18.61 13.67
CA PHE A 332 7.02 -17.25 14.11
C PHE A 332 5.97 -16.55 13.25
N ILE A 333 5.84 -16.92 11.96
CA ILE A 333 4.81 -16.35 11.06
C ILE A 333 3.43 -16.63 11.63
N ASP A 334 3.18 -17.88 12.00
CA ASP A 334 1.89 -18.29 12.56
C ASP A 334 1.60 -17.57 13.87
N THR A 335 2.63 -17.28 14.68
CA THR A 335 2.48 -16.53 15.93
C THR A 335 1.94 -15.12 15.67
N HIS A 336 2.54 -14.39 14.73
CA HIS A 336 2.13 -13.01 14.42
C HIS A 336 0.78 -12.96 13.69
N VAL A 337 0.54 -13.88 12.76
CA VAL A 337 -0.74 -13.97 12.04
C VAL A 337 -1.86 -14.32 13.02
N GLN A 338 -1.71 -15.36 13.84
CA GLN A 338 -2.72 -15.76 14.81
C GLN A 338 -3.00 -14.68 15.86
N ALA A 339 -1.99 -13.93 16.31
CA ALA A 339 -2.20 -12.79 17.22
C ALA A 339 -3.14 -11.75 16.60
N LYS A 340 -2.93 -11.40 15.33
CA LYS A 340 -3.76 -10.44 14.60
C LYS A 340 -5.18 -10.97 14.37
N LEU A 341 -5.31 -12.23 13.96
CA LEU A 341 -6.60 -12.88 13.72
C LEU A 341 -7.42 -12.99 15.01
N ARG A 342 -6.79 -13.35 16.14
CA ARG A 342 -7.42 -13.37 17.46
C ARG A 342 -7.92 -11.98 17.87
N GLN A 343 -7.12 -10.93 17.64
CA GLN A 343 -7.48 -9.54 17.96
C GLN A 343 -8.74 -9.09 17.20
N LEU A 344 -8.87 -9.48 15.93
CA LEU A 344 -9.99 -9.11 15.04
C LEU A 344 -11.13 -10.14 15.02
N GLN A 345 -11.01 -11.21 15.81
CA GLN A 345 -11.95 -12.33 15.89
C GLN A 345 -12.17 -13.08 14.55
N PHE A 346 -11.12 -13.23 13.76
CA PHE A 346 -11.11 -14.12 12.60
C PHE A 346 -10.65 -15.52 13.03
N LEU A 347 -11.43 -16.56 12.74
CA LEU A 347 -10.93 -17.93 12.85
C LEU A 347 -10.23 -18.33 11.55
N PRO A 348 -8.98 -18.83 11.61
CA PRO A 348 -8.31 -19.34 10.44
C PRO A 348 -9.09 -20.48 9.79
N SER A 349 -8.99 -20.61 8.46
CA SER A 349 -9.50 -21.78 7.74
C SER A 349 -8.68 -23.03 8.07
N GLU A 350 -9.29 -24.20 7.85
CA GLU A 350 -8.63 -25.49 8.02
C GLU A 350 -7.40 -25.63 7.11
N PRO A 351 -6.42 -26.49 7.44
CA PRO A 351 -5.31 -26.79 6.55
C PRO A 351 -5.78 -27.36 5.21
N VAL A 352 -5.01 -27.08 4.15
CA VAL A 352 -5.23 -27.72 2.85
C VAL A 352 -5.01 -29.22 2.89
N THR A 353 -5.69 -29.93 1.99
CA THR A 353 -5.40 -31.34 1.71
C THR A 353 -4.01 -31.50 1.06
N ASP A 354 -3.53 -32.73 0.94
CA ASP A 354 -2.25 -32.99 0.27
C ASP A 354 -2.33 -32.78 -1.25
N GLU A 355 -3.49 -33.02 -1.86
CA GLU A 355 -3.76 -32.73 -3.28
C GLU A 355 -3.68 -31.23 -3.58
N GLU A 356 -4.31 -30.42 -2.73
CA GLU A 356 -4.24 -28.96 -2.82
C GLU A 356 -2.81 -28.47 -2.55
N PHE A 357 -2.14 -29.01 -1.51
CA PHE A 357 -0.77 -28.61 -1.15
C PHE A 357 0.23 -28.88 -2.27
N VAL A 358 0.24 -30.09 -2.86
CA VAL A 358 1.20 -30.45 -3.91
C VAL A 358 1.00 -29.56 -5.14
N ARG A 359 -0.25 -29.29 -5.50
CA ARG A 359 -0.57 -28.38 -6.61
C ARG A 359 -0.06 -26.97 -6.35
N ARG A 360 -0.38 -26.43 -5.16
CA ARG A 360 -0.04 -25.06 -4.76
C ARG A 360 1.48 -24.85 -4.73
N VAL A 361 2.21 -25.74 -4.05
CA VAL A 361 3.66 -25.58 -3.87
C VAL A 361 4.45 -25.71 -5.17
N TYR A 362 4.03 -26.60 -6.09
CA TYR A 362 4.66 -26.72 -7.41
C TYR A 362 4.49 -25.43 -8.25
N LEU A 363 3.28 -24.87 -8.27
CA LEU A 363 3.02 -23.62 -8.97
C LEU A 363 3.77 -22.43 -8.36
N ASP A 364 3.81 -22.33 -7.03
CA ASP A 364 4.47 -21.20 -6.35
C ASP A 364 5.98 -21.21 -6.49
N VAL A 365 6.59 -22.39 -6.34
CA VAL A 365 8.04 -22.53 -6.26
C VAL A 365 8.65 -22.57 -7.66
N ILE A 366 8.08 -23.35 -8.58
CA ILE A 366 8.66 -23.60 -9.90
C ILE A 366 7.76 -23.23 -11.09
N GLY A 367 6.53 -22.77 -10.86
CA GLY A 367 5.65 -22.26 -11.92
C GLY A 367 4.91 -23.33 -12.73
N LEU A 368 5.02 -24.61 -12.37
CA LEU A 368 4.51 -25.72 -13.17
C LEU A 368 3.54 -26.59 -12.38
N LEU A 369 2.73 -27.40 -13.07
CA LEU A 369 2.02 -28.51 -12.42
C LEU A 369 2.98 -29.67 -12.14
N PRO A 370 2.78 -30.43 -11.06
CA PRO A 370 3.49 -31.69 -10.88
C PRO A 370 3.12 -32.68 -11.98
N THR A 371 4.06 -33.53 -12.38
CA THR A 371 3.75 -34.66 -13.27
C THR A 371 2.90 -35.71 -12.53
N LEU A 372 2.21 -36.58 -13.29
CA LEU A 372 1.42 -37.67 -12.69
C LEU A 372 2.24 -38.57 -11.76
N ALA A 373 3.50 -38.83 -12.10
CA ALA A 373 4.40 -39.63 -11.26
C ALA A 373 4.74 -38.91 -9.95
N GLU A 374 5.03 -37.60 -10.02
CA GLU A 374 5.32 -36.78 -8.84
C GLU A 374 4.10 -36.66 -7.91
N THR A 375 2.91 -36.42 -8.47
CA THR A 375 1.65 -36.38 -7.70
C THR A 375 1.41 -37.72 -6.99
N ARG A 376 1.50 -38.85 -7.71
CA ARG A 376 1.31 -40.18 -7.10
C ARG A 376 2.35 -40.47 -6.02
N ARG A 377 3.62 -40.11 -6.24
CA ARG A 377 4.71 -40.27 -5.26
C ARG A 377 4.41 -39.50 -3.98
N PHE A 378 4.03 -38.23 -4.08
CA PHE A 378 3.76 -37.39 -2.91
C PHE A 378 2.50 -37.82 -2.14
N LEU A 379 1.42 -38.17 -2.85
CA LEU A 379 0.18 -38.64 -2.21
C LEU A 379 0.35 -40.01 -1.57
N GLY A 380 1.23 -40.87 -2.10
CA GLY A 380 1.57 -42.16 -1.52
C GLY A 380 2.58 -42.12 -0.37
N ASP A 381 3.25 -40.99 -0.15
CA ASP A 381 4.19 -40.82 0.95
C ASP A 381 3.44 -40.58 2.28
N VAL A 382 3.80 -41.36 3.30
CA VAL A 382 3.22 -41.33 4.66
C VAL A 382 4.15 -40.68 5.67
N ALA A 383 5.33 -40.20 5.27
CA ALA A 383 6.27 -39.51 6.13
C ALA A 383 5.67 -38.20 6.68
N LYS A 384 5.84 -37.96 7.99
CA LYS A 384 5.28 -36.78 8.67
C LYS A 384 5.84 -35.44 8.16
N ASP A 385 7.04 -35.47 7.61
CA ASP A 385 7.77 -34.31 7.08
C ASP A 385 7.76 -34.24 5.54
N LYS A 386 6.92 -35.03 4.85
CA LYS A 386 6.88 -35.08 3.38
C LYS A 386 6.68 -33.71 2.71
N ARG A 387 5.88 -32.81 3.33
CA ARG A 387 5.66 -31.45 2.83
C ARG A 387 6.95 -30.62 2.86
N ALA A 388 7.69 -30.69 3.97
CA ALA A 388 8.97 -29.99 4.10
C ALA A 388 10.02 -30.54 3.12
N ARG A 389 10.10 -31.87 2.96
CA ARG A 389 10.99 -32.50 1.97
C ARG A 389 10.66 -32.09 0.55
N LEU A 390 9.38 -32.03 0.19
CA LEU A 390 8.96 -31.59 -1.14
C LEU A 390 9.33 -30.12 -1.39
N ILE A 391 9.17 -29.24 -0.39
CA ILE A 391 9.62 -27.85 -0.49
C ILE A 391 11.13 -27.80 -0.79
N ASP A 392 11.93 -28.56 -0.05
CA ASP A 392 13.38 -28.60 -0.23
C ASP A 392 13.78 -29.15 -1.62
N GLU A 393 13.09 -30.19 -2.09
CA GLU A 393 13.27 -30.74 -3.45
C GLU A 393 13.00 -29.68 -4.51
N LEU A 394 11.87 -28.96 -4.42
CA LEU A 394 11.46 -27.95 -5.40
C LEU A 394 12.40 -26.74 -5.40
N LEU A 395 12.93 -26.31 -4.25
CA LEU A 395 13.90 -25.22 -4.18
C LEU A 395 15.26 -25.57 -4.81
N ALA A 396 15.55 -26.87 -4.97
CA ALA A 396 16.75 -27.38 -5.62
C ALA A 396 16.56 -27.64 -7.13
N ARG A 397 15.33 -27.57 -7.65
CA ARG A 397 15.02 -27.85 -9.06
C ARG A 397 15.56 -26.77 -10.00
N PRO A 398 16.03 -27.12 -11.21
CA PRO A 398 16.52 -26.17 -12.21
C PRO A 398 15.42 -25.22 -12.75
N GLU A 399 14.15 -25.57 -12.57
CA GLU A 399 13.01 -24.72 -12.91
C GLU A 399 12.86 -23.52 -11.95
N PHE A 400 13.24 -23.69 -10.67
CA PHE A 400 13.20 -22.61 -9.67
C PHE A 400 13.93 -21.34 -10.14
N PRO A 401 15.24 -21.37 -10.45
CA PRO A 401 15.95 -20.14 -10.81
C PRO A 401 15.43 -19.47 -12.08
N ARG A 402 14.85 -20.24 -13.01
CA ARG A 402 14.28 -19.70 -14.25
C ARG A 402 12.95 -19.00 -14.01
N PHE A 403 12.07 -19.62 -13.21
CA PHE A 403 10.78 -19.02 -12.87
C PHE A 403 10.95 -17.76 -12.02
N TRP A 404 11.90 -17.75 -11.09
CA TRP A 404 12.19 -16.56 -10.28
C TRP A 404 12.91 -15.46 -11.08
N ALA A 405 13.73 -15.83 -12.07
CA ALA A 405 14.29 -14.89 -13.03
C ALA A 405 13.23 -14.25 -13.94
N LEU A 406 12.18 -14.98 -14.36
CA LEU A 406 11.03 -14.42 -15.08
C LEU A 406 10.38 -13.29 -14.28
N LYS A 407 10.08 -13.56 -13.00
CA LYS A 407 9.46 -12.58 -12.08
C LYS A 407 10.32 -11.33 -11.93
N TRP A 408 11.62 -11.49 -11.70
CA TRP A 408 12.55 -10.36 -11.64
C TRP A 408 12.76 -9.65 -12.98
N GLY A 409 12.59 -10.39 -14.09
CA GLY A 409 12.56 -9.85 -15.43
C GLY A 409 11.51 -8.76 -15.61
N ASP A 410 10.37 -8.90 -14.95
CA ASP A 410 9.30 -7.88 -14.98
C ASP A 410 9.73 -6.59 -14.30
N TRP A 411 10.24 -6.68 -13.07
CA TRP A 411 10.69 -5.54 -12.27
C TRP A 411 11.87 -4.81 -12.91
N LEU A 412 12.81 -5.55 -13.48
CA LEU A 412 14.00 -4.99 -14.13
C LEU A 412 13.75 -4.60 -15.60
N ARG A 413 12.50 -4.70 -16.06
CA ARG A 413 12.04 -4.28 -17.39
C ARG A 413 12.79 -4.98 -18.53
N LEU A 414 12.99 -6.29 -18.45
CA LEU A 414 13.66 -7.06 -19.50
C LEU A 414 12.78 -7.11 -20.76
N ASN A 415 12.91 -6.09 -21.60
CA ASN A 415 12.21 -5.95 -22.87
C ASN A 415 13.20 -5.73 -24.05
N PRO A 416 12.93 -6.31 -25.23
CA PRO A 416 13.82 -6.18 -26.39
C PRO A 416 13.92 -4.76 -26.94
N THR A 417 12.91 -3.91 -26.73
CA THR A 417 12.90 -2.53 -27.22
C THR A 417 14.02 -1.69 -26.59
N ALA A 418 14.21 -1.79 -25.28
CA ALA A 418 15.26 -1.07 -24.55
C ALA A 418 16.62 -1.79 -24.60
N LEU A 419 16.60 -3.12 -24.49
CA LEU A 419 17.83 -3.92 -24.29
C LEU A 419 18.38 -4.54 -25.59
N GLY A 420 17.58 -4.63 -26.64
CA GLY A 420 17.91 -5.47 -27.80
C GLY A 420 17.95 -6.97 -27.44
N ALA A 421 17.94 -7.84 -28.46
CA ALA A 421 17.90 -9.28 -28.24
C ALA A 421 19.12 -9.79 -27.43
N GLY A 422 20.33 -9.33 -27.74
CA GLY A 422 21.55 -9.74 -27.04
C GLY A 422 21.58 -9.32 -25.57
N GLY A 423 21.14 -8.09 -25.26
CA GLY A 423 21.06 -7.57 -23.89
C GLY A 423 20.05 -8.33 -23.04
N VAL A 424 18.85 -8.57 -23.57
CA VAL A 424 17.81 -9.38 -22.91
C VAL A 424 18.34 -10.75 -22.50
N HIS A 425 18.93 -11.49 -23.45
CA HIS A 425 19.36 -12.87 -23.18
C HIS A 425 20.51 -12.92 -22.17
N LYS A 426 21.48 -11.99 -22.25
CA LYS A 426 22.59 -11.94 -21.31
C LYS A 426 22.13 -11.53 -19.92
N PHE A 427 21.25 -10.53 -19.82
CA PHE A 427 20.74 -10.08 -18.53
C PHE A 427 19.84 -11.14 -17.88
N HIS A 428 18.98 -11.80 -18.66
CA HIS A 428 18.19 -12.94 -18.17
C HIS A 428 19.08 -14.09 -17.67
N ARG A 429 20.13 -14.47 -18.40
CA ARG A 429 21.07 -15.50 -17.94
C ARG A 429 21.77 -15.12 -16.64
N TRP A 430 22.12 -13.85 -16.47
CA TRP A 430 22.67 -13.35 -15.20
C TRP A 430 21.66 -13.49 -14.06
N LEU A 431 20.38 -13.14 -14.27
CA LEU A 431 19.32 -13.37 -13.29
C LEU A 431 19.16 -14.84 -12.93
N VAL A 432 19.05 -15.72 -13.92
CA VAL A 432 18.94 -17.17 -13.70
C VAL A 432 20.12 -17.66 -12.86
N ARG A 433 21.35 -17.24 -13.20
CA ARG A 433 22.54 -17.61 -12.45
C ARG A 433 22.50 -17.12 -11.01
N ALA A 434 22.08 -15.88 -10.76
CA ALA A 434 21.96 -15.32 -9.41
C ALA A 434 21.03 -16.15 -8.52
N PHE A 435 19.90 -16.62 -9.05
CA PHE A 435 18.99 -17.52 -8.32
C PHE A 435 19.53 -18.95 -8.18
N GLU A 436 20.22 -19.45 -9.19
CA GLU A 436 20.79 -20.80 -9.22
C GLU A 436 21.81 -20.97 -8.08
N VAL A 437 22.71 -19.99 -7.93
CA VAL A 437 23.73 -19.99 -6.86
C VAL A 437 23.21 -19.46 -5.51
N ASN A 438 21.91 -19.15 -5.42
CA ASN A 438 21.29 -18.51 -4.27
C ASN A 438 22.08 -17.29 -3.78
N GLN A 439 22.43 -16.39 -4.70
CA GLN A 439 23.18 -15.18 -4.38
C GLN A 439 22.47 -14.40 -3.26
N PRO A 440 23.17 -14.01 -2.18
CA PRO A 440 22.59 -13.13 -1.15
C PRO A 440 21.99 -11.87 -1.77
N TYR A 441 20.82 -11.45 -1.32
CA TYR A 441 20.09 -10.34 -1.95
C TYR A 441 20.86 -9.00 -1.88
N ASP A 442 21.57 -8.73 -0.79
CA ASP A 442 22.46 -7.58 -0.66
C ASP A 442 23.55 -7.56 -1.73
N GLN A 443 24.16 -8.73 -2.02
CA GLN A 443 25.18 -8.87 -3.05
C GLN A 443 24.61 -8.74 -4.46
N PHE A 444 23.43 -9.33 -4.69
CA PHE A 444 22.69 -9.18 -5.94
C PHE A 444 22.42 -7.71 -6.25
N VAL A 445 21.95 -6.95 -5.27
CA VAL A 445 21.64 -5.52 -5.43
C VAL A 445 22.91 -4.68 -5.56
N ARG A 446 23.97 -5.03 -4.84
CA ARG A 446 25.28 -4.37 -4.96
C ARG A 446 25.87 -4.53 -6.35
N GLU A 447 25.87 -5.76 -6.88
CA GLU A 447 26.35 -6.04 -8.24
C GLU A 447 25.51 -5.30 -9.28
N LEU A 448 24.19 -5.27 -9.11
CA LEU A 448 23.26 -4.60 -10.02
C LEU A 448 23.45 -3.07 -10.04
N LEU A 449 23.44 -2.42 -8.88
CA LEU A 449 23.48 -0.94 -8.77
C LEU A 449 24.89 -0.36 -8.93
N LEU A 450 25.93 -1.16 -8.76
CA LEU A 450 27.31 -0.72 -9.03
C LEU A 450 27.79 -1.11 -10.43
N ALA A 451 26.99 -1.87 -11.20
CA ALA A 451 27.37 -2.31 -12.53
C ALA A 451 27.75 -1.13 -13.45
N ASP A 452 28.86 -1.30 -14.14
CA ASP A 452 29.39 -0.42 -15.19
C ASP A 452 30.06 -1.25 -16.29
N GLY A 453 30.65 -0.59 -17.29
CA GLY A 453 31.30 -1.23 -18.43
C GLY A 453 30.33 -1.66 -19.53
N SER A 454 30.77 -2.63 -20.35
CA SER A 454 29.96 -3.14 -21.45
C SER A 454 28.73 -3.89 -20.95
N THR A 455 27.55 -3.52 -21.44
CA THR A 455 26.29 -4.22 -21.14
C THR A 455 26.21 -5.63 -21.72
N LEU A 456 27.16 -6.04 -22.57
CA LEU A 456 27.26 -7.42 -23.06
C LEU A 456 28.28 -8.26 -22.26
N GLU A 457 29.26 -7.63 -21.63
CA GLU A 457 30.30 -8.32 -20.83
C GLU A 457 29.96 -8.33 -19.35
N ASN A 458 29.37 -7.24 -18.84
CA ASN A 458 28.74 -7.11 -17.54
C ASN A 458 27.22 -6.98 -17.72
N PRO A 459 26.46 -8.09 -17.75
CA PRO A 459 25.03 -8.04 -18.06
C PRO A 459 24.19 -7.24 -17.06
N ALA A 460 24.62 -7.12 -15.80
CA ALA A 460 23.94 -6.32 -14.78
C ALA A 460 23.84 -4.83 -15.17
N ALA A 461 24.78 -4.32 -15.96
CA ALA A 461 24.76 -2.94 -16.46
C ALA A 461 23.57 -2.65 -17.39
N ASN A 462 22.86 -3.67 -17.90
CA ASN A 462 21.60 -3.48 -18.63
C ASN A 462 20.50 -2.86 -17.76
N TYR A 463 20.59 -2.93 -16.42
CA TYR A 463 19.69 -2.19 -15.54
C TYR A 463 19.64 -0.70 -15.90
N TYR A 464 20.80 -0.09 -16.19
CA TYR A 464 20.85 1.32 -16.56
C TYR A 464 20.41 1.59 -18.00
N ARG A 465 20.14 0.57 -18.81
CA ARG A 465 19.53 0.77 -20.14
C ARG A 465 18.02 0.89 -20.05
N THR A 466 17.40 0.23 -19.07
CA THR A 466 15.98 0.38 -18.77
C THR A 466 15.73 1.54 -17.81
N ALA A 467 16.65 1.79 -16.87
CA ALA A 467 16.71 2.97 -16.01
C ALA A 467 17.62 4.06 -16.61
N ALA A 468 17.18 4.68 -17.71
CA ALA A 468 18.05 5.36 -18.66
C ALA A 468 18.44 6.80 -18.27
N THR A 469 17.78 7.41 -17.30
CA THR A 469 18.10 8.77 -16.83
C THR A 469 18.33 8.76 -15.32
N GLY A 470 18.98 9.79 -14.77
CA GLY A 470 19.10 9.93 -13.32
C GLY A 470 17.72 9.87 -12.63
N SER A 471 16.70 10.49 -13.23
CA SER A 471 15.32 10.44 -12.70
C SER A 471 14.72 9.04 -12.76
N ASP A 472 14.80 8.37 -13.91
CA ASP A 472 14.28 7.01 -14.08
C ASP A 472 14.99 6.00 -13.15
N ALA A 473 16.30 6.13 -12.97
CA ALA A 473 17.07 5.35 -12.00
C ALA A 473 16.66 5.64 -10.55
N THR A 474 16.35 6.90 -10.22
CA THR A 474 15.86 7.29 -8.89
C THR A 474 14.51 6.65 -8.59
N GLU A 475 13.55 6.84 -9.50
CA GLU A 475 12.18 6.34 -9.39
C GLU A 475 12.18 4.81 -9.32
N THR A 476 12.87 4.14 -10.24
CA THR A 476 12.93 2.67 -10.31
C THR A 476 13.66 2.07 -9.10
N THR A 477 14.78 2.65 -8.68
CA THR A 477 15.54 2.13 -7.53
C THR A 477 14.75 2.29 -6.23
N ALA A 478 14.10 3.44 -6.03
CA ALA A 478 13.23 3.66 -4.87
C ALA A 478 12.07 2.65 -4.84
N GLN A 479 11.40 2.45 -5.97
CA GLN A 479 10.25 1.54 -6.05
C GLN A 479 10.65 0.08 -5.81
N ILE A 480 11.74 -0.41 -6.45
CA ILE A 480 12.14 -1.82 -6.35
C ILE A 480 12.77 -2.13 -4.99
N PHE A 481 13.70 -1.30 -4.50
CA PHE A 481 14.54 -1.66 -3.35
C PHE A 481 14.14 -1.00 -2.04
N LEU A 482 13.36 0.08 -2.08
CA LEU A 482 12.78 0.70 -0.89
C LEU A 482 11.28 0.41 -0.74
N GLY A 483 10.62 -0.03 -1.82
CA GLY A 483 9.16 -0.14 -1.86
C GLY A 483 8.47 1.23 -1.86
N VAL A 484 9.16 2.30 -2.29
CA VAL A 484 8.69 3.68 -2.19
C VAL A 484 8.44 4.27 -3.58
N ARG A 485 7.25 4.85 -3.77
CA ARG A 485 6.84 5.53 -5.02
C ARG A 485 7.14 7.03 -4.97
N ILE A 486 8.43 7.38 -5.09
CA ILE A 486 8.90 8.77 -4.91
C ILE A 486 8.59 9.71 -6.09
N GLN A 487 8.12 9.21 -7.23
CA GLN A 487 7.99 9.99 -8.48
C GLN A 487 7.10 11.23 -8.39
N CYS A 488 6.05 11.21 -7.54
CA CYS A 488 5.21 12.40 -7.36
C CYS A 488 5.99 13.56 -6.72
N ALA A 489 7.04 13.25 -5.94
CA ALA A 489 7.91 14.23 -5.31
C ALA A 489 8.76 15.02 -6.33
N ARG A 490 8.82 14.60 -7.59
CA ARG A 490 9.58 15.28 -8.65
C ARG A 490 9.07 16.69 -8.92
N CYS A 491 7.75 16.85 -9.05
CA CYS A 491 7.14 18.11 -9.48
C CYS A 491 6.62 18.96 -8.30
N HIS A 492 6.23 18.32 -7.20
CA HIS A 492 5.70 18.93 -5.97
C HIS A 492 5.97 18.00 -4.79
N ASN A 493 5.80 18.43 -3.54
CA ASN A 493 5.88 17.50 -2.40
C ASN A 493 4.82 16.39 -2.50
N HIS A 494 5.13 15.19 -2.00
CA HIS A 494 4.24 14.04 -2.17
C HIS A 494 2.86 14.28 -1.50
N PRO A 495 1.75 14.04 -2.20
CA PRO A 495 0.41 14.40 -1.75
C PRO A 495 -0.15 13.50 -0.65
N PHE A 496 0.51 12.38 -0.36
CA PHE A 496 0.08 11.42 0.67
C PHE A 496 1.22 10.95 1.59
N GLU A 497 2.42 11.50 1.45
CA GLU A 497 3.61 11.06 2.20
C GLU A 497 4.51 12.24 2.56
N ARG A 498 5.48 11.97 3.41
CA ARG A 498 6.51 12.91 3.86
C ARG A 498 7.60 13.24 2.83
N TRP A 499 7.58 12.65 1.64
CA TRP A 499 8.62 12.90 0.65
C TRP A 499 8.48 14.30 0.04
N THR A 500 9.53 15.11 0.19
CA THR A 500 9.62 16.44 -0.40
C THR A 500 10.33 16.40 -1.75
N GLN A 501 10.19 17.48 -2.51
CA GLN A 501 10.95 17.66 -3.74
C GLN A 501 12.48 17.68 -3.48
N ASP A 502 12.93 18.21 -2.34
CA ASP A 502 14.32 18.13 -1.92
C ASP A 502 14.78 16.67 -1.76
N ASN A 503 13.94 15.79 -1.20
CA ASN A 503 14.28 14.36 -1.06
C ASN A 503 14.41 13.68 -2.43
N TYR A 504 13.50 13.97 -3.36
CA TYR A 504 13.55 13.43 -4.72
C TYR A 504 14.85 13.81 -5.42
N TYR A 505 15.19 15.11 -5.46
CA TYR A 505 16.37 15.57 -6.16
C TYR A 505 17.68 15.22 -5.44
N GLY A 506 17.66 15.10 -4.11
CA GLY A 506 18.79 14.58 -3.34
C GLY A 506 19.07 13.10 -3.64
N MET A 507 18.03 12.27 -3.81
CA MET A 507 18.22 10.88 -4.26
C MET A 507 18.64 10.83 -5.74
N ASN A 508 18.11 11.71 -6.59
CA ASN A 508 18.55 11.85 -7.98
C ASN A 508 20.03 12.22 -8.13
N ALA A 509 20.57 13.02 -7.21
CA ALA A 509 22.00 13.34 -7.19
C ALA A 509 22.91 12.10 -7.03
N VAL A 510 22.40 10.95 -6.56
CA VAL A 510 23.12 9.66 -6.52
C VAL A 510 23.38 9.12 -7.93
N PHE A 511 22.39 9.25 -8.83
CA PHE A 511 22.39 8.58 -10.15
C PHE A 511 22.73 9.53 -11.31
N GLU A 512 22.69 10.84 -11.11
CA GLU A 512 22.85 11.82 -12.19
C GLU A 512 24.18 11.72 -12.94
N ARG A 513 25.24 11.24 -12.28
CA ARG A 513 26.56 11.06 -12.89
C ARG A 513 26.68 9.84 -13.79
N LEU A 514 25.64 9.00 -13.91
CA LEU A 514 25.63 7.85 -14.81
C LEU A 514 25.57 8.31 -16.26
N GLN A 515 26.55 7.85 -17.05
CA GLN A 515 26.68 8.15 -18.46
C GLN A 515 26.68 6.87 -19.30
N ARG A 516 26.39 7.04 -20.59
CA ARG A 516 26.24 5.94 -21.54
C ARG A 516 26.71 6.35 -22.94
N GLN A 517 27.27 5.41 -23.67
CA GLN A 517 27.60 5.54 -25.09
C GLN A 517 27.48 4.20 -25.81
N PRO A 518 27.30 4.19 -27.13
CA PRO A 518 27.39 2.96 -27.92
C PRO A 518 28.75 2.27 -27.74
N GLY A 519 28.74 0.94 -27.66
CA GLY A 519 29.95 0.12 -27.72
C GLY A 519 30.37 -0.20 -29.15
N ASN A 520 31.38 -1.06 -29.30
CA ASN A 520 31.90 -1.48 -30.60
C ASN A 520 31.07 -2.59 -31.23
N ARG A 521 30.27 -3.32 -30.44
CA ARG A 521 29.40 -4.40 -30.91
C ARG A 521 27.96 -3.92 -31.08
N ALA A 522 27.25 -4.48 -32.05
CA ALA A 522 25.83 -4.17 -32.25
C ALA A 522 25.01 -4.48 -30.98
N GLY A 523 24.23 -3.49 -30.52
CA GLY A 523 23.41 -3.60 -29.31
C GLY A 523 24.19 -3.47 -27.99
N GLU A 524 25.50 -3.18 -28.04
CA GLU A 524 26.32 -2.91 -26.86
C GLU A 524 26.23 -1.43 -26.45
N GLN A 525 26.19 -1.20 -25.14
CA GLN A 525 26.40 0.12 -24.56
C GLN A 525 27.45 0.01 -23.46
N ILE A 526 28.28 1.05 -23.33
CA ILE A 526 29.21 1.18 -22.21
C ILE A 526 28.56 2.11 -21.20
N ILE A 527 28.44 1.66 -19.95
CA ILE A 527 27.97 2.46 -18.82
C ILE A 527 29.19 2.90 -18.00
N TRP A 528 29.26 4.15 -17.57
CA TRP A 528 30.29 4.61 -16.65
C TRP A 528 29.78 5.77 -15.78
N VAL A 529 30.55 6.11 -14.75
CA VAL A 529 30.24 7.24 -13.86
C VAL A 529 31.15 8.41 -14.20
N ALA A 530 30.54 9.56 -14.49
CA ALA A 530 31.26 10.80 -14.68
C ALA A 530 31.80 11.35 -13.34
N ARG A 531 32.91 12.07 -13.43
CA ARG A 531 33.56 12.76 -12.31
C ARG A 531 32.76 13.94 -11.76
N ARG A 532 31.94 14.54 -12.63
CA ARG A 532 31.11 15.72 -12.34
C ARG A 532 29.69 15.49 -12.87
N GLY A 533 28.76 16.24 -12.31
CA GLY A 533 27.34 16.16 -12.63
C GLY A 533 26.58 16.41 -11.34
N GLU A 534 25.92 17.57 -11.28
CA GLU A 534 25.17 18.01 -10.12
C GLU A 534 23.72 18.23 -10.49
N VAL A 535 22.85 17.99 -9.52
CA VAL A 535 21.41 18.13 -9.68
C VAL A 535 21.01 19.46 -9.07
N THR A 536 20.40 20.32 -9.87
CA THR A 536 19.77 21.54 -9.36
C THR A 536 18.29 21.28 -9.15
N GLN A 537 17.77 21.57 -7.95
CA GLN A 537 16.34 21.53 -7.72
C GLN A 537 15.66 22.70 -8.48
N PRO A 538 14.68 22.44 -9.36
CA PRO A 538 14.11 23.47 -10.23
C PRO A 538 13.36 24.58 -9.50
N ARG A 539 12.80 24.29 -8.31
CA ARG A 539 12.02 25.27 -7.55
C ARG A 539 12.91 26.28 -6.81
N THR A 540 13.91 25.82 -6.07
CA THR A 540 14.78 26.71 -5.27
C THR A 540 16.05 27.14 -5.98
N GLY A 541 16.42 26.47 -7.09
CA GLY A 541 17.74 26.65 -7.71
C GLY A 541 18.90 26.09 -6.89
N LYS A 542 18.62 25.40 -5.77
CA LYS A 542 19.65 24.81 -4.90
C LYS A 542 20.30 23.60 -5.58
N GLU A 543 21.63 23.55 -5.53
CA GLU A 543 22.38 22.34 -5.87
C GLU A 543 22.20 21.28 -4.78
N MET A 544 21.83 20.07 -5.19
CA MET A 544 21.43 19.00 -4.29
C MET A 544 22.59 18.05 -4.03
N LYS A 545 22.86 17.79 -2.74
CA LYS A 545 23.77 16.71 -2.32
C LYS A 545 23.08 15.35 -2.42
N PRO A 546 23.83 14.26 -2.61
CA PRO A 546 23.29 12.91 -2.52
C PRO A 546 22.63 12.70 -1.17
N TRP A 547 21.48 12.05 -1.14
CA TRP A 547 20.66 11.89 0.07
C TRP A 547 20.00 10.52 0.08
N ALA A 548 19.79 9.96 1.28
CA ALA A 548 18.98 8.76 1.46
C ALA A 548 18.00 8.86 2.65
N PRO A 549 16.85 8.17 2.59
CA PRO A 549 15.89 8.08 3.69
C PRO A 549 16.50 7.65 5.02
N ASN A 550 16.08 8.27 6.13
CA ASN A 550 16.58 8.01 7.49
C ASN A 550 18.10 8.13 7.69
N HIS A 551 18.85 8.56 6.67
CA HIS A 551 20.28 8.85 6.73
C HIS A 551 20.55 10.35 6.58
N GLY A 552 19.82 11.02 5.69
CA GLY A 552 20.05 12.44 5.38
C GLY A 552 21.04 12.65 4.24
N GLU A 553 21.55 13.88 4.13
CA GLU A 553 22.57 14.26 3.14
C GLU A 553 23.86 13.45 3.37
N MET A 554 24.44 12.94 2.29
CA MET A 554 25.71 12.23 2.28
C MET A 554 26.83 13.20 1.90
N ASN A 555 27.75 13.45 2.84
CA ASN A 555 28.93 14.26 2.58
C ASN A 555 30.04 13.37 2.01
N LEU A 556 30.21 13.39 0.69
CA LEU A 556 31.17 12.55 -0.04
C LEU A 556 32.25 13.40 -0.71
N PRO A 557 33.48 12.85 -0.92
CA PRO A 557 34.48 13.49 -1.76
C PRO A 557 33.92 13.83 -3.15
N PRO A 558 34.31 14.96 -3.78
CA PRO A 558 33.73 15.41 -5.05
C PRO A 558 33.78 14.38 -6.19
N GLU A 559 34.78 13.50 -6.19
CA GLU A 559 35.06 12.52 -7.24
C GLU A 559 34.58 11.09 -6.88
N ALA A 560 33.96 10.91 -5.71
CA ALA A 560 33.50 9.59 -5.27
C ALA A 560 32.29 9.11 -6.09
N ASP A 561 32.20 7.79 -6.32
CA ASP A 561 30.97 7.17 -6.85
C ASP A 561 29.89 7.21 -5.77
N ARG A 562 28.90 8.06 -5.99
CA ARG A 562 27.77 8.30 -5.07
C ARG A 562 26.90 7.05 -4.89
N ARG A 563 26.85 6.19 -5.91
CA ARG A 563 26.11 4.93 -5.85
C ARG A 563 26.72 3.99 -4.82
N ALA A 564 28.05 3.98 -4.65
CA ALA A 564 28.72 3.11 -3.69
C ALA A 564 28.26 3.39 -2.25
N ALA A 565 28.24 4.67 -1.85
CA ALA A 565 27.74 5.09 -0.54
C ALA A 565 26.24 4.79 -0.37
N PHE A 566 25.43 5.03 -1.42
CA PHE A 566 24.00 4.71 -1.39
C PHE A 566 23.76 3.20 -1.23
N VAL A 567 24.48 2.35 -1.96
CA VAL A 567 24.36 0.88 -1.88
C VAL A 567 24.85 0.36 -0.53
N GLU A 568 25.91 0.95 0.03
CA GLU A 568 26.37 0.63 1.38
C GLU A 568 25.26 0.89 2.41
N TRP A 569 24.63 2.07 2.37
CA TRP A 569 23.48 2.39 3.23
C TRP A 569 22.27 1.46 2.98
N LEU A 570 21.94 1.22 1.71
CA LEU A 570 20.76 0.45 1.31
C LEU A 570 20.83 -0.98 1.84
N THR A 571 22.01 -1.60 1.75
CA THR A 571 22.22 -3.02 2.05
C THR A 571 22.54 -3.32 3.52
N GLN A 572 22.48 -2.31 4.40
CA GLN A 572 22.67 -2.55 5.84
C GLN A 572 21.56 -3.45 6.41
N PRO A 573 21.89 -4.43 7.29
CA PRO A 573 20.89 -5.27 7.96
C PRO A 573 19.86 -4.50 8.78
N THR A 574 20.20 -3.28 9.22
CA THR A 574 19.35 -2.38 10.00
C THR A 574 18.56 -1.39 9.12
N ASN A 575 18.70 -1.45 7.79
CA ASN A 575 17.97 -0.57 6.89
C ASN A 575 16.45 -0.81 7.02
N ALA A 576 15.68 0.27 7.21
CA ALA A 576 14.24 0.20 7.50
C ALA A 576 13.36 -0.22 6.31
N PHE A 577 13.93 -0.29 5.11
CA PHE A 577 13.19 -0.52 3.85
C PHE A 577 13.62 -1.80 3.16
N PHE A 578 14.94 -2.00 3.00
CA PHE A 578 15.51 -3.00 2.10
C PHE A 578 15.00 -4.43 2.34
N ALA A 579 15.13 -4.93 3.58
CA ALA A 579 14.68 -6.27 3.93
C ALA A 579 13.14 -6.39 3.89
N ARG A 580 12.41 -5.35 4.29
CA ARG A 580 10.93 -5.33 4.26
C ARG A 580 10.40 -5.39 2.83
N ALA A 581 10.99 -4.65 1.90
CA ALA A 581 10.56 -4.60 0.52
C ALA A 581 10.64 -5.99 -0.15
N GLU A 582 11.76 -6.70 0.02
CA GLU A 582 11.92 -8.04 -0.55
C GLU A 582 11.11 -9.10 0.21
N ALA A 583 11.02 -9.00 1.54
CA ALA A 583 10.21 -9.93 2.33
C ALA A 583 8.72 -9.83 1.96
N ASN A 584 8.19 -8.61 1.81
CA ASN A 584 6.83 -8.38 1.36
C ASN A 584 6.60 -8.89 -0.07
N ARG A 585 7.58 -8.69 -0.96
CA ARG A 585 7.52 -9.18 -2.34
C ARG A 585 7.45 -10.71 -2.38
N ILE A 586 8.36 -11.42 -1.69
CA ILE A 586 8.35 -12.89 -1.63
C ILE A 586 7.06 -13.40 -0.99
N TRP A 587 6.60 -12.77 0.08
CA TRP A 587 5.31 -13.08 0.71
C TRP A 587 4.15 -12.97 -0.29
N ALA A 588 4.02 -11.84 -0.98
CA ALA A 588 2.96 -11.62 -1.96
C ALA A 588 3.00 -12.64 -3.11
N GLN A 589 4.21 -13.01 -3.54
CA GLN A 589 4.41 -13.99 -4.61
C GLN A 589 3.87 -15.37 -4.25
N VAL A 590 3.74 -15.76 -2.99
CA VAL A 590 3.20 -17.08 -2.60
C VAL A 590 1.88 -17.01 -1.83
N MET A 591 1.53 -15.87 -1.23
CA MET A 591 0.26 -15.68 -0.51
C MET A 591 -0.82 -15.01 -1.36
N GLY A 592 -0.48 -14.53 -2.56
CA GLY A 592 -1.41 -13.85 -3.48
C GLY A 592 -1.67 -12.38 -3.16
N GLN A 593 -1.11 -11.86 -2.05
CA GLN A 593 -1.20 -10.48 -1.62
C GLN A 593 -0.06 -10.14 -0.66
N GLY A 594 0.45 -8.91 -0.71
CA GLY A 594 1.45 -8.43 0.25
C GLY A 594 0.87 -8.15 1.63
N ILE A 595 1.73 -8.14 2.64
CA ILE A 595 1.43 -7.56 3.95
C ILE A 595 1.27 -6.04 3.81
N VAL A 596 2.04 -5.43 2.91
CA VAL A 596 1.76 -4.12 2.32
C VAL A 596 1.24 -4.36 0.90
N GLU A 597 0.06 -3.82 0.57
CA GLU A 597 -0.56 -3.94 -0.75
C GLU A 597 -1.01 -2.55 -1.22
N PRO A 598 -0.62 -2.05 -2.42
CA PRO A 598 0.30 -2.68 -3.39
C PRO A 598 1.70 -2.99 -2.84
N ILE A 599 2.33 -4.02 -3.38
CA ILE A 599 3.56 -4.62 -2.81
C ILE A 599 4.81 -3.72 -2.83
N ASP A 600 4.75 -2.63 -3.58
CA ASP A 600 5.78 -1.62 -3.82
C ASP A 600 5.29 -0.21 -3.40
N ASP A 601 4.33 -0.13 -2.47
CA ASP A 601 3.71 1.13 -2.02
C ASP A 601 3.75 1.27 -0.49
N PHE A 602 4.97 1.28 0.07
CA PHE A 602 5.25 1.48 1.49
C PHE A 602 5.10 2.95 1.85
N ARG A 603 3.99 3.28 2.51
CA ARG A 603 3.62 4.64 2.90
C ARG A 603 3.07 4.63 4.31
N ASP A 604 3.24 5.73 5.04
CA ASP A 604 2.64 5.85 6.38
C ASP A 604 1.10 5.76 6.31
N SER A 605 0.51 6.27 5.22
CA SER A 605 -0.93 6.17 4.91
C SER A 605 -1.37 4.80 4.36
N ASN A 606 -0.43 3.89 4.08
CA ASN A 606 -0.68 2.51 3.65
C ASN A 606 0.14 1.55 4.54
N PRO A 607 -0.19 1.47 5.84
CA PRO A 607 0.60 0.68 6.77
C PRO A 607 0.47 -0.82 6.47
N PRO A 608 1.47 -1.63 6.85
CA PRO A 608 1.36 -3.08 6.78
C PRO A 608 0.11 -3.60 7.52
N SER A 609 -0.60 -4.56 6.93
CA SER A 609 -1.76 -5.22 7.57
C SER A 609 -1.38 -5.95 8.86
N ASN A 610 -0.10 -6.31 8.99
CA ASN A 610 0.52 -6.87 10.19
C ASN A 610 1.99 -6.41 10.28
N VAL A 611 2.24 -5.34 11.03
CA VAL A 611 3.58 -4.72 11.17
C VAL A 611 4.54 -5.68 11.86
N GLU A 612 4.09 -6.36 12.91
CA GLU A 612 4.90 -7.29 13.68
C GLU A 612 5.37 -8.48 12.82
N LEU A 613 4.50 -9.00 11.95
CA LEU A 613 4.86 -10.04 10.99
C LEU A 613 5.92 -9.56 9.99
N LEU A 614 5.71 -8.40 9.37
CA LEU A 614 6.64 -7.87 8.37
C LEU A 614 8.01 -7.57 8.98
N ASP A 615 8.03 -7.05 10.20
CA ASP A 615 9.25 -6.76 10.94
C ASP A 615 10.00 -8.03 11.33
N ALA A 616 9.28 -9.07 11.76
CA ALA A 616 9.87 -10.37 12.05
C ALA A 616 10.46 -11.01 10.78
N LEU A 617 9.75 -10.98 9.65
CA LEU A 617 10.25 -11.48 8.37
C LEU A 617 11.50 -10.73 7.90
N ALA A 618 11.48 -9.39 7.96
CA ALA A 618 12.61 -8.56 7.56
C ALA A 618 13.84 -8.80 8.45
N LYS A 619 13.63 -8.89 9.77
CA LYS A 619 14.68 -9.18 10.74
C LYS A 619 15.30 -10.55 10.51
N GLU A 620 14.48 -11.58 10.32
CA GLU A 620 14.97 -12.94 10.06
C GLU A 620 15.71 -13.02 8.73
N PHE A 621 15.19 -12.37 7.68
CA PHE A 621 15.84 -12.31 6.37
C PHE A 621 17.21 -11.66 6.44
N ALA A 622 17.35 -10.54 7.15
CA ALA A 622 18.63 -9.88 7.39
C ALA A 622 19.59 -10.77 8.23
N ALA A 623 19.09 -11.43 9.28
CA ALA A 623 19.87 -12.34 10.12
C ALA A 623 20.41 -13.55 9.35
N GLN A 624 19.65 -14.02 8.35
CA GLN A 624 20.04 -15.10 7.44
C GLN A 624 20.93 -14.63 6.28
N ARG A 625 21.53 -13.44 6.38
CA ARG A 625 22.38 -12.84 5.32
C ARG A 625 21.64 -12.72 3.99
N PHE A 626 20.36 -12.32 4.08
CA PHE A 626 19.49 -12.08 2.94
C PHE A 626 19.33 -13.29 1.98
N ASP A 627 19.22 -14.50 2.55
CA ASP A 627 18.95 -15.74 1.81
C ASP A 627 17.46 -15.84 1.41
N ARG A 628 17.21 -15.69 0.10
CA ARG A 628 15.84 -15.68 -0.46
C ARG A 628 15.20 -17.07 -0.43
N LYS A 629 15.96 -18.15 -0.64
CA LYS A 629 15.45 -19.52 -0.57
C LYS A 629 15.04 -19.87 0.86
N GLN A 630 15.84 -19.47 1.86
CA GLN A 630 15.52 -19.74 3.26
C GLN A 630 14.29 -18.96 3.74
N LEU A 631 14.14 -17.69 3.34
CA LEU A 631 12.93 -16.92 3.63
C LEU A 631 11.69 -17.57 3.00
N LEU A 632 11.77 -17.93 1.71
CA LEU A 632 10.69 -18.62 1.01
C LEU A 632 10.33 -19.94 1.69
N ARG A 633 11.34 -20.76 2.03
CA ARG A 633 11.18 -22.02 2.77
C ARG A 633 10.45 -21.80 4.10
N THR A 634 10.77 -20.73 4.82
CA THR A 634 10.14 -20.39 6.10
C THR A 634 8.65 -20.08 5.92
N ILE A 635 8.29 -19.34 4.87
CA ILE A 635 6.89 -19.02 4.54
C ILE A 635 6.12 -20.30 4.16
N LEU A 636 6.67 -21.12 3.27
CA LEU A 636 6.00 -22.35 2.78
C LEU A 636 5.77 -23.39 3.88
N ASN A 637 6.62 -23.41 4.92
CA ASN A 637 6.46 -24.29 6.08
C ASN A 637 5.53 -23.72 7.17
N SER A 638 5.04 -22.47 7.03
CA SER A 638 4.05 -21.92 7.97
C SER A 638 2.70 -22.60 7.82
N ARG A 639 1.95 -22.71 8.91
CA ARG A 639 0.54 -23.14 8.85
C ARG A 639 -0.29 -22.14 8.04
N THR A 640 0.04 -20.86 8.14
CA THR A 640 -0.62 -19.76 7.42
C THR A 640 -0.64 -20.00 5.91
N TYR A 641 0.51 -20.30 5.29
CA TYR A 641 0.59 -20.64 3.86
C TYR A 641 -0.20 -21.90 3.52
N GLN A 642 -0.30 -22.85 4.46
CA GLN A 642 -0.98 -24.14 4.27
C GLN A 642 -2.46 -24.11 4.70
N THR A 643 -3.08 -22.93 4.85
CA THR A 643 -4.53 -22.82 5.08
C THR A 643 -5.31 -22.98 3.77
N SER A 644 -6.52 -23.55 3.84
CA SER A 644 -7.45 -23.62 2.72
C SER A 644 -7.93 -22.22 2.33
N SER A 645 -8.27 -22.04 1.05
CA SER A 645 -8.96 -20.83 0.59
C SER A 645 -10.46 -20.82 0.88
N THR A 646 -11.03 -21.96 1.27
CA THR A 646 -12.44 -22.06 1.64
C THR A 646 -12.69 -21.28 2.93
N PRO A 647 -13.58 -20.26 2.94
CA PRO A 647 -13.90 -19.53 4.15
C PRO A 647 -14.73 -20.36 5.12
N ASN A 648 -14.59 -20.03 6.40
CA ASN A 648 -15.55 -20.36 7.44
C ASN A 648 -16.43 -19.14 7.76
N ARG A 649 -17.42 -19.31 8.63
CA ARG A 649 -18.37 -18.22 8.97
C ARG A 649 -17.70 -16.98 9.57
N PHE A 650 -16.54 -17.13 10.22
CA PHE A 650 -15.88 -16.05 10.94
C PHE A 650 -14.91 -15.24 10.08
N ASN A 651 -14.46 -15.77 8.94
CA ASN A 651 -13.40 -15.18 8.11
C ASN A 651 -13.79 -14.87 6.65
N HIS A 652 -15.05 -15.05 6.29
CA HIS A 652 -15.53 -14.83 4.91
C HIS A 652 -15.30 -13.39 4.39
N ASP A 653 -15.26 -12.42 5.29
CA ASP A 653 -15.03 -10.98 5.06
C ASP A 653 -13.58 -10.55 5.33
N ASP A 654 -12.69 -11.44 5.77
CA ASP A 654 -11.26 -11.13 5.80
C ASP A 654 -10.71 -11.01 4.38
N ARG A 655 -9.96 -9.93 4.15
CA ARG A 655 -9.35 -9.55 2.88
C ARG A 655 -7.85 -9.23 2.99
N GLN A 656 -7.27 -9.20 4.19
CA GLN A 656 -5.93 -8.61 4.40
C GLN A 656 -5.11 -9.29 5.51
N PHE A 657 -5.73 -10.07 6.40
CA PHE A 657 -5.07 -10.58 7.61
C PHE A 657 -4.66 -12.05 7.50
N PHE A 658 -4.81 -12.67 6.33
CA PHE A 658 -4.35 -14.02 6.00
C PHE A 658 -5.00 -15.12 6.87
N SER A 659 -6.28 -14.97 7.22
CA SER A 659 -7.07 -16.03 7.86
C SER A 659 -7.32 -17.25 6.97
N ARG A 660 -7.09 -17.13 5.67
CA ARG A 660 -7.23 -18.16 4.64
C ARG A 660 -6.29 -17.86 3.49
N TYR A 661 -6.02 -18.86 2.67
CA TYR A 661 -5.31 -18.63 1.42
C TYR A 661 -6.16 -17.81 0.44
N ARG A 662 -5.54 -16.85 -0.24
CA ARG A 662 -6.25 -16.01 -1.22
C ARG A 662 -6.13 -16.64 -2.60
N GLN A 663 -7.28 -16.98 -3.17
CA GLN A 663 -7.33 -17.49 -4.54
C GLN A 663 -6.83 -16.43 -5.52
N ARG A 664 -6.06 -16.87 -6.50
CA ARG A 664 -5.53 -16.01 -7.57
C ARG A 664 -5.50 -16.75 -8.89
N LEU A 665 -5.72 -16.03 -9.98
CA LEU A 665 -5.57 -16.57 -11.32
C LEU A 665 -4.10 -16.96 -11.53
N LEU A 666 -3.86 -18.10 -12.19
CA LEU A 666 -2.51 -18.44 -12.67
C LEU A 666 -1.99 -17.36 -13.60
N THR A 667 -0.68 -17.08 -13.57
CA THR A 667 -0.12 -16.13 -14.55
C THR A 667 -0.29 -16.69 -15.96
N ALA A 668 -0.28 -15.80 -16.96
CA ALA A 668 -0.35 -16.17 -18.37
C ALA A 668 0.61 -17.31 -18.73
N GLU A 669 1.85 -17.23 -18.23
CA GLU A 669 2.89 -18.21 -18.44
C GLU A 669 2.59 -19.55 -17.76
N GLN A 670 2.19 -19.53 -16.48
CA GLN A 670 1.83 -20.74 -15.74
C GLN A 670 0.63 -21.45 -16.37
N LEU A 671 -0.39 -20.69 -16.78
CA LEU A 671 -1.60 -21.25 -17.39
C LEU A 671 -1.31 -21.87 -18.75
N LEU A 672 -0.47 -21.21 -19.57
CA LEU A 672 -0.06 -21.76 -20.86
C LEU A 672 0.72 -23.07 -20.68
N ASP A 673 1.72 -23.08 -19.79
CA ASP A 673 2.51 -24.28 -19.50
C ASP A 673 1.62 -25.39 -18.92
N ALA A 674 0.68 -25.07 -18.02
CA ALA A 674 -0.28 -26.02 -17.48
C ALA A 674 -1.14 -26.68 -18.57
N VAL A 675 -1.67 -25.90 -19.52
CA VAL A 675 -2.42 -26.43 -20.68
C VAL A 675 -1.52 -27.35 -21.53
N CYS A 676 -0.26 -26.97 -21.74
CA CYS A 676 0.70 -27.79 -22.47
C CYS A 676 1.01 -29.11 -21.74
N GLN A 677 1.18 -29.08 -20.42
CA GLN A 677 1.45 -30.25 -19.59
C GLN A 677 0.26 -31.22 -19.61
N VAL A 678 -0.97 -30.72 -19.45
CA VAL A 678 -2.19 -31.57 -19.45
C VAL A 678 -2.45 -32.17 -20.82
N SER A 679 -2.28 -31.39 -21.90
CA SER A 679 -2.48 -31.88 -23.26
C SER A 679 -1.33 -32.73 -23.81
N GLY A 680 -0.14 -32.69 -23.18
CA GLY A 680 1.07 -33.35 -23.68
C GLY A 680 1.62 -32.73 -24.96
N LEU A 681 1.30 -31.44 -25.21
CA LEU A 681 1.65 -30.71 -26.43
C LEU A 681 2.37 -29.40 -26.06
N PRO A 682 3.71 -29.34 -26.16
CA PRO A 682 4.46 -28.13 -25.84
C PRO A 682 4.19 -27.01 -26.85
N GLU A 683 4.35 -25.77 -26.40
CA GLU A 683 4.47 -24.61 -27.28
C GLU A 683 5.92 -24.42 -27.76
N THR A 684 6.06 -23.64 -28.84
CA THR A 684 7.35 -23.16 -29.31
C THR A 684 7.35 -21.63 -29.33
N PHE A 685 8.50 -21.05 -29.03
CA PHE A 685 8.69 -19.61 -28.96
C PHE A 685 9.74 -19.18 -29.97
N ALA A 686 9.53 -18.03 -30.62
CA ALA A 686 10.39 -17.60 -31.69
C ALA A 686 11.81 -17.32 -31.18
N ASN A 687 12.83 -17.79 -31.90
CA ASN A 687 14.25 -17.61 -31.56
C ASN A 687 14.67 -18.21 -30.21
N LEU A 688 13.90 -19.15 -29.66
CA LEU A 688 14.24 -19.90 -28.45
C LEU A 688 14.35 -21.40 -28.75
N PRO A 689 15.18 -22.15 -28.01
CA PRO A 689 15.29 -23.59 -28.20
C PRO A 689 13.95 -24.32 -28.02
N PRO A 690 13.67 -25.38 -28.81
CA PRO A 690 12.52 -26.24 -28.57
C PRO A 690 12.49 -26.77 -27.13
N GLY A 691 11.30 -26.80 -26.53
CA GLY A 691 11.11 -27.20 -25.13
C GLY A 691 11.30 -26.08 -24.10
N THR A 692 11.55 -24.84 -24.53
CA THR A 692 11.49 -23.68 -23.63
C THR A 692 10.06 -23.49 -23.14
N LEU A 693 9.89 -23.39 -21.82
CA LEU A 693 8.61 -23.18 -21.15
C LEU A 693 8.26 -21.69 -21.08
N ALA A 694 6.98 -21.35 -21.09
CA ALA A 694 6.50 -19.96 -20.99
C ALA A 694 6.99 -19.30 -19.69
N THR A 695 7.03 -20.06 -18.60
CA THR A 695 7.54 -19.65 -17.28
C THR A 695 9.05 -19.37 -17.24
N GLN A 696 9.75 -19.56 -18.35
CA GLN A 696 11.21 -19.40 -18.48
C GLN A 696 11.59 -18.37 -19.56
N LEU A 697 10.62 -17.61 -20.07
CA LEU A 697 10.83 -16.64 -21.14
C LEU A 697 11.73 -15.48 -20.70
N PRO A 698 12.77 -15.12 -21.48
CA PRO A 698 13.66 -14.02 -21.14
C PRO A 698 13.00 -12.65 -21.34
N ALA A 699 12.01 -12.54 -22.22
CA ALA A 699 11.25 -11.35 -22.56
C ALA A 699 9.78 -11.69 -22.85
N PRO A 700 8.86 -10.71 -22.80
CA PRO A 700 7.48 -10.89 -23.24
C PRO A 700 7.41 -11.34 -24.70
N GLU A 701 6.52 -12.28 -25.00
CA GLU A 701 6.33 -12.83 -26.35
C GLU A 701 5.27 -12.03 -27.09
N ALA A 702 5.73 -11.09 -27.92
CA ALA A 702 4.85 -10.11 -28.59
C ALA A 702 3.80 -10.76 -29.51
N ASN A 703 4.09 -11.95 -30.06
CA ASN A 703 3.23 -12.60 -31.06
C ASN A 703 2.37 -13.74 -30.48
N ASN A 704 2.23 -13.83 -29.16
CA ASN A 704 1.38 -14.86 -28.53
C ASN A 704 0.09 -14.24 -27.96
N ALA A 705 -1.01 -14.42 -28.70
CA ALA A 705 -2.31 -13.88 -28.32
C ALA A 705 -2.83 -14.43 -26.97
N PHE A 706 -2.48 -15.67 -26.61
CA PHE A 706 -2.87 -16.26 -25.33
C PHE A 706 -2.17 -15.55 -24.18
N LEU A 707 -0.84 -15.42 -24.25
CA LEU A 707 -0.05 -14.76 -23.20
C LEU A 707 -0.48 -13.30 -23.00
N SER A 708 -0.69 -12.56 -24.09
CA SER A 708 -1.22 -11.19 -24.06
C SER A 708 -2.61 -11.11 -23.40
N THR A 709 -3.55 -11.98 -23.79
CA THR A 709 -4.93 -11.98 -23.25
C THR A 709 -4.97 -12.30 -21.75
N PHE A 710 -4.06 -13.15 -21.27
CA PHE A 710 -3.96 -13.52 -19.86
C PHE A 710 -3.06 -12.59 -19.03
N GLY A 711 -2.64 -11.45 -19.59
CA GLY A 711 -1.98 -10.39 -18.84
C GLY A 711 -0.47 -10.56 -18.67
N GLN A 712 0.23 -11.18 -19.63
CA GLN A 712 1.69 -11.08 -19.69
C GLN A 712 2.09 -9.58 -19.78
N PRO A 713 2.95 -9.08 -18.88
CA PRO A 713 3.29 -7.68 -18.83
C PRO A 713 4.21 -7.32 -20.00
N PRO A 714 4.05 -6.13 -20.61
CA PRO A 714 4.96 -5.66 -21.64
C PRO A 714 6.33 -5.25 -21.09
N ARG A 715 6.47 -5.11 -19.75
CA ARG A 715 7.70 -4.76 -19.02
C ARG A 715 8.21 -3.36 -19.37
N GLN A 716 7.31 -2.39 -19.40
CA GLN A 716 7.62 -0.99 -19.74
C GLN A 716 7.97 -0.15 -18.50
N THR A 717 7.40 -0.50 -17.35
CA THR A 717 7.53 0.13 -16.05
C THR A 717 7.93 -0.93 -15.03
N ALA A 718 8.49 -0.49 -13.90
CA ALA A 718 8.79 -1.38 -12.78
C ALA A 718 7.56 -1.62 -11.88
N CYS A 719 6.33 -1.37 -12.37
CA CYS A 719 5.12 -1.51 -11.56
C CYS A 719 4.62 -2.96 -11.51
N ALA A 720 4.31 -3.47 -10.31
CA ALA A 720 3.55 -4.72 -10.16
C ALA A 720 2.21 -4.69 -10.93
N CYS A 721 1.63 -3.50 -11.09
CA CYS A 721 0.35 -3.29 -11.73
C CYS A 721 0.32 -3.59 -13.24
N GLU A 722 1.46 -3.80 -13.91
CA GLU A 722 1.48 -4.24 -15.30
C GLU A 722 0.93 -5.65 -15.51
N ARG A 723 0.91 -6.47 -14.45
CA ARG A 723 0.23 -7.78 -14.46
C ARG A 723 -1.20 -7.59 -13.98
N PRO A 724 -2.21 -7.51 -14.87
CA PRO A 724 -3.59 -7.39 -14.44
C PRO A 724 -4.04 -8.67 -13.75
N THR A 725 -4.65 -8.52 -12.58
CA THR A 725 -5.20 -9.63 -11.80
C THR A 725 -6.71 -9.80 -11.98
N THR A 726 -7.36 -8.89 -12.72
CA THR A 726 -8.79 -8.90 -12.99
C THR A 726 -9.11 -9.76 -14.22
N THR A 727 -10.14 -10.60 -14.09
CA THR A 727 -10.65 -11.39 -15.21
C THR A 727 -11.50 -10.55 -16.16
N HIS A 728 -11.43 -10.83 -17.46
CA HIS A 728 -12.27 -10.17 -18.48
C HIS A 728 -12.77 -11.13 -19.56
N LEU A 729 -13.81 -10.72 -20.30
CA LEU A 729 -14.48 -11.56 -21.31
C LEU A 729 -13.52 -12.19 -22.34
N GLY A 730 -12.48 -11.45 -22.76
CA GLY A 730 -11.46 -11.97 -23.68
C GLY A 730 -10.75 -13.24 -23.19
N GLN A 731 -10.48 -13.37 -21.88
CA GLN A 731 -9.86 -14.57 -21.30
C GLN A 731 -10.80 -15.77 -21.37
N ALA A 732 -12.08 -15.57 -21.06
CA ALA A 732 -13.10 -16.60 -21.20
C ALA A 732 -13.21 -17.05 -22.67
N LEU A 733 -13.27 -16.12 -23.63
CA LEU A 733 -13.30 -16.47 -25.05
C LEU A 733 -12.07 -17.30 -25.47
N GLN A 734 -10.86 -16.94 -25.02
CA GLN A 734 -9.67 -17.74 -25.34
C GLN A 734 -9.74 -19.18 -24.82
N LEU A 735 -10.38 -19.44 -23.67
CA LEU A 735 -10.56 -20.80 -23.16
C LEU A 735 -11.73 -21.54 -23.82
N PHE A 736 -12.78 -20.83 -24.24
CA PHE A 736 -13.94 -21.44 -24.88
C PHE A 736 -13.67 -21.83 -26.33
N ASN A 737 -13.11 -20.92 -27.13
CA ASN A 737 -12.93 -21.12 -28.57
C ASN A 737 -11.61 -20.58 -29.14
N GLY A 738 -10.64 -20.26 -28.26
CA GLY A 738 -9.33 -19.78 -28.68
C GLY A 738 -8.56 -20.83 -29.50
N PRO A 739 -7.82 -20.41 -30.54
CA PRO A 739 -7.12 -21.33 -31.44
C PRO A 739 -6.07 -22.18 -30.73
N LEU A 740 -5.43 -21.67 -29.67
CA LEU A 740 -4.40 -22.39 -28.92
C LEU A 740 -4.98 -23.61 -28.20
N LEU A 741 -6.00 -23.40 -27.37
CA LEU A 741 -6.62 -24.49 -26.61
C LEU A 741 -7.38 -25.43 -27.56
N HIS A 742 -8.16 -24.88 -28.50
CA HIS A 742 -8.89 -25.69 -29.47
C HIS A 742 -7.94 -26.57 -30.32
N GLY A 743 -6.84 -26.01 -30.82
CA GLY A 743 -5.84 -26.76 -31.59
C GLY A 743 -5.21 -27.91 -30.79
N LYS A 744 -4.88 -27.68 -29.51
CA LYS A 744 -4.36 -28.74 -28.61
C LYS A 744 -5.39 -29.83 -28.35
N LEU A 745 -6.66 -29.46 -28.17
CA LEU A 745 -7.75 -30.41 -27.96
C LEU A 745 -8.02 -31.29 -29.18
N GLN A 746 -7.94 -30.72 -30.40
CA GLN A 746 -8.21 -31.44 -31.65
C GLN A 746 -7.00 -32.22 -32.19
N SER A 747 -5.79 -31.97 -31.68
CA SER A 747 -4.57 -32.63 -32.14
C SER A 747 -4.63 -34.16 -31.96
N ALA A 748 -4.24 -34.90 -33.00
CA ALA A 748 -4.12 -36.36 -32.95
C ALA A 748 -3.03 -36.83 -31.95
N ASN A 749 -2.12 -35.95 -31.56
CA ASN A 749 -0.97 -36.24 -30.70
C ASN A 749 -1.18 -35.82 -29.23
N ASN A 750 -2.39 -35.41 -28.85
CA ASN A 750 -2.69 -35.06 -27.46
C ASN A 750 -2.64 -36.30 -26.54
N GLN A 751 -2.56 -36.03 -25.24
CA GLN A 751 -2.27 -37.03 -24.22
C GLN A 751 -3.31 -38.16 -24.14
N TRP A 752 -4.60 -37.84 -24.20
CA TRP A 752 -5.65 -38.86 -24.13
C TRP A 752 -5.74 -39.70 -25.39
N ARG A 753 -5.51 -39.15 -26.59
CA ARG A 753 -5.45 -39.96 -27.83
C ARG A 753 -4.24 -40.91 -27.82
N LYS A 754 -3.11 -40.50 -27.26
CA LYS A 754 -1.96 -41.41 -26.99
C LYS A 754 -2.35 -42.55 -26.05
N GLN A 755 -3.01 -42.24 -24.93
CA GLN A 755 -3.47 -43.26 -23.97
C GLN A 755 -4.54 -44.21 -24.57
N ILE A 756 -5.39 -43.72 -25.48
CA ILE A 756 -6.30 -44.57 -26.25
C ILE A 756 -5.51 -45.56 -27.12
N ALA A 757 -4.47 -45.08 -27.83
CA ALA A 757 -3.61 -45.92 -28.66
C ALA A 757 -2.81 -46.96 -27.83
N GLU A 758 -2.50 -46.63 -26.58
CA GLU A 758 -1.91 -47.55 -25.58
C GLU A 758 -2.93 -48.57 -25.01
N GLY A 759 -4.20 -48.52 -25.42
CA GLY A 759 -5.24 -49.45 -24.99
C GLY A 759 -5.82 -49.18 -23.60
N ARG A 760 -5.60 -47.97 -23.03
CA ARG A 760 -6.10 -47.63 -21.69
C ARG A 760 -7.60 -47.44 -21.65
N LYS A 761 -8.22 -47.71 -20.49
CA LYS A 761 -9.68 -47.60 -20.27
C LYS A 761 -10.10 -46.16 -20.00
N ASP A 762 -11.34 -45.80 -20.35
CA ASP A 762 -11.86 -44.43 -20.20
C ASP A 762 -11.75 -43.90 -18.77
N GLY A 763 -12.16 -44.69 -17.78
CA GLY A 763 -12.06 -44.28 -16.38
C GLY A 763 -10.63 -44.00 -15.93
N GLU A 764 -9.64 -44.72 -16.46
CA GLU A 764 -8.22 -44.47 -16.17
C GLU A 764 -7.71 -43.20 -16.83
N ILE A 765 -8.09 -42.97 -18.09
CA ILE A 765 -7.73 -41.76 -18.85
C ILE A 765 -8.33 -40.52 -18.18
N ILE A 766 -9.62 -40.57 -17.81
CA ILE A 766 -10.31 -39.49 -17.11
C ILE A 766 -9.65 -39.24 -15.75
N THR A 767 -9.31 -40.29 -15.01
CA THR A 767 -8.63 -40.15 -13.72
C THR A 767 -7.27 -39.47 -13.88
N ASP A 768 -6.49 -39.86 -14.89
CA ASP A 768 -5.19 -39.25 -15.17
C ASP A 768 -5.32 -37.81 -15.67
N LEU A 769 -6.35 -37.48 -16.44
CA LEU A 769 -6.65 -36.10 -16.84
C LEU A 769 -6.90 -35.20 -15.62
N TYR A 770 -7.74 -35.63 -14.68
CA TYR A 770 -8.01 -34.89 -13.44
C TYR A 770 -6.76 -34.77 -12.57
N ARG A 771 -5.97 -35.85 -12.44
CA ARG A 771 -4.72 -35.80 -11.67
C ARG A 771 -3.66 -34.90 -12.32
N ALA A 772 -3.59 -34.86 -13.64
CA ALA A 772 -2.66 -34.00 -14.36
C ALA A 772 -3.06 -32.53 -14.23
N ALA A 773 -4.35 -32.21 -14.32
CA ALA A 773 -4.85 -30.84 -14.29
C ALA A 773 -5.02 -30.27 -12.87
N LEU A 774 -5.54 -31.09 -11.95
CA LEU A 774 -6.04 -30.67 -10.63
C LEU A 774 -5.30 -31.34 -9.47
N CYS A 775 -4.37 -32.28 -9.73
CA CYS A 775 -3.64 -33.05 -8.71
C CYS A 775 -4.48 -33.94 -7.79
N ARG A 776 -5.79 -34.05 -8.03
CA ARG A 776 -6.72 -34.96 -7.36
C ARG A 776 -7.39 -35.93 -8.35
N PRO A 777 -7.91 -37.07 -7.90
CA PRO A 777 -8.83 -37.86 -8.73
C PRO A 777 -10.16 -37.11 -8.96
N PRO A 778 -10.93 -37.48 -10.00
CA PRO A 778 -12.31 -37.04 -10.11
C PRO A 778 -13.11 -37.62 -8.93
N THR A 779 -14.09 -36.86 -8.45
CA THR A 779 -15.14 -37.37 -7.57
C THR A 779 -15.96 -38.45 -8.28
N ASP A 780 -16.66 -39.29 -7.52
CA ASP A 780 -17.50 -40.35 -8.10
C ASP A 780 -18.53 -39.81 -9.09
N SER A 781 -19.11 -38.63 -8.79
CA SER A 781 -20.05 -37.94 -9.67
C SER A 781 -19.40 -37.42 -10.95
N GLU A 782 -18.21 -36.82 -10.85
CA GLU A 782 -17.44 -36.35 -12.01
C GLU A 782 -17.05 -37.52 -12.92
N LEU A 783 -16.53 -38.61 -12.33
CA LEU A 783 -16.10 -39.80 -13.07
C LEU A 783 -17.27 -40.49 -13.76
N ALA A 784 -18.38 -40.68 -13.06
CA ALA A 784 -19.58 -41.30 -13.63
C ALA A 784 -20.17 -40.45 -14.78
N THR A 785 -20.19 -39.12 -14.62
CA THR A 785 -20.67 -38.19 -15.64
C THR A 785 -19.78 -38.22 -16.89
N ALA A 786 -18.46 -38.09 -16.71
CA ALA A 786 -17.50 -38.10 -17.81
C ALA A 786 -17.47 -39.45 -18.53
N THR A 787 -17.50 -40.57 -17.79
CA THR A 787 -17.51 -41.91 -18.39
C THR A 787 -18.79 -42.15 -19.21
N ARG A 788 -19.96 -41.74 -18.68
CA ARG A 788 -21.24 -41.83 -19.41
C ARG A 788 -21.22 -40.97 -20.67
N TYR A 789 -20.65 -39.77 -20.60
CA TYR A 789 -20.51 -38.88 -21.75
C TYR A 789 -19.66 -39.53 -22.85
N VAL A 790 -18.50 -40.07 -22.50
CA VAL A 790 -17.59 -40.73 -23.46
C VAL A 790 -18.24 -41.96 -24.11
N ALA A 791 -18.91 -42.80 -23.31
CA ALA A 791 -19.61 -44.00 -23.81
C ALA A 791 -20.76 -43.68 -24.79
N GLY A 792 -21.35 -42.48 -24.70
CA GLY A 792 -22.45 -42.04 -25.56
C GLY A 792 -22.01 -41.41 -26.90
N ARG A 793 -20.71 -41.40 -27.23
CA ARG A 793 -20.16 -40.74 -28.43
C ARG A 793 -19.46 -41.74 -29.35
N ALA A 794 -19.55 -41.49 -30.66
CA ALA A 794 -18.91 -42.33 -31.68
C ALA A 794 -17.39 -42.14 -31.74
N ASP A 795 -16.90 -40.88 -31.71
CA ASP A 795 -15.46 -40.60 -31.60
C ASP A 795 -15.05 -40.47 -30.13
N ARG A 796 -14.45 -41.54 -29.62
CA ARG A 796 -13.91 -41.62 -28.26
C ARG A 796 -12.87 -40.53 -27.98
N GLY A 797 -12.01 -40.21 -28.95
CA GLY A 797 -10.96 -39.21 -28.79
C GLY A 797 -11.52 -37.78 -28.74
N ALA A 798 -12.55 -37.49 -29.54
CA ALA A 798 -13.26 -36.22 -29.47
C ALA A 798 -14.03 -36.07 -28.15
N ALA A 799 -14.69 -37.14 -27.68
CA ALA A 799 -15.41 -37.11 -26.41
C ALA A 799 -14.49 -36.86 -25.20
N LEU A 800 -13.29 -37.46 -25.18
CA LEU A 800 -12.28 -37.19 -24.17
C LEU A 800 -11.69 -35.77 -24.28
N ALA A 801 -11.62 -35.22 -25.50
CA ALA A 801 -11.24 -33.81 -25.68
C ALA A 801 -12.29 -32.86 -25.08
N ASP A 802 -13.59 -33.14 -25.19
CA ASP A 802 -14.63 -32.34 -24.53
C ASP A 802 -14.54 -32.41 -22.99
N VAL A 803 -14.20 -33.59 -22.44
CA VAL A 803 -13.95 -33.74 -21.00
C VAL A 803 -12.73 -32.92 -20.59
N ALA A 804 -11.63 -33.00 -21.35
CA ALA A 804 -10.43 -32.18 -21.11
C ALA A 804 -10.73 -30.69 -21.20
N TRP A 805 -11.49 -30.25 -22.19
CA TRP A 805 -11.95 -28.88 -22.33
C TRP A 805 -12.73 -28.42 -21.10
N SER A 806 -13.64 -29.26 -20.60
CA SER A 806 -14.43 -28.97 -19.39
C SER A 806 -13.53 -28.80 -18.17
N VAL A 807 -12.56 -29.71 -17.97
CA VAL A 807 -11.60 -29.65 -16.86
C VAL A 807 -10.71 -28.41 -16.93
N LEU A 808 -10.19 -28.07 -18.11
CA LEU A 808 -9.34 -26.90 -18.34
C LEU A 808 -10.10 -25.56 -18.22
N ASN A 809 -11.43 -25.58 -18.19
CA ASN A 809 -12.28 -24.41 -17.94
C ASN A 809 -12.80 -24.33 -16.50
N LEU A 810 -12.43 -25.27 -15.61
CA LEU A 810 -12.81 -25.21 -14.20
C LEU A 810 -12.06 -24.06 -13.50
N ASN A 811 -12.75 -23.38 -12.58
CA ASN A 811 -12.10 -22.42 -11.69
C ASN A 811 -10.95 -23.09 -10.90
N GLU A 812 -11.06 -24.36 -10.54
CA GLU A 812 -10.00 -25.12 -9.85
C GLU A 812 -8.71 -25.29 -10.71
N PHE A 813 -8.86 -25.30 -12.04
CA PHE A 813 -7.72 -25.31 -12.96
C PHE A 813 -7.13 -23.90 -13.14
N LEU A 814 -7.99 -22.90 -13.35
CA LEU A 814 -7.60 -21.52 -13.66
C LEU A 814 -7.04 -20.78 -12.44
N PHE A 815 -7.52 -21.09 -11.24
CA PHE A 815 -7.14 -20.43 -10.01
C PHE A 815 -6.30 -21.36 -9.15
N GLN A 816 -5.19 -20.79 -8.68
CA GLN A 816 -4.47 -21.34 -7.56
C GLN A 816 -5.23 -21.04 -6.27
N HIS A 817 -5.44 -22.07 -5.46
CA HIS A 817 -6.37 -22.04 -4.34
C HIS A 817 -5.79 -22.65 -3.07
#